data_AF-A0AB74QY14-F1
#
_entry.id   AF-A0AB74QY14-F1
#
_cell.length_a   1.000
_cell.length_b   1.000
_cell.length_c   1.000
_cell.angle_alpha   90.00
_cell.angle_beta   90.00
_cell.angle_gamma   90.00
#
_symmetry.space_group_name_H-M   'P 1'
#
loop_
_entity.id
_entity.type
_entity.pdbx_description
1 polymer ?
#
loop_
_entity_poly.entity_id
_entity_poly.type
_entity_poly.pdbx_seq_one_letter_code
_entity_poly.pdbx_strand_id
1 'polypeptide(L)'
;MRSKIVKYIFKKEMLDILRDKKTLFMMIVVPLLLYPLLMLLMIQVMNMSASSMNSKDINIAFNNKPNKVLVSMIEDDNLEKDTKNTSNDKGKIRVLDVDNYKKSLEENKIDAYIKMEEKKSSINYQIYINSSQENSSNALKRIETVLDKYKRFTIEKTLSEKGLDVQATLEPITYSTVDVAKTEEVAGYFLGQILPFILIIGVLLGSIYPAIDVMAGEKERGTLETLFTLPISNLELVMGKYMAVSLSAIVTAILNILSMGLTMAFILVSGGISSQFGFGNFNYGDLVLPIITTLICICLFSMVVSAISMCVCSLAKSFKDAQNYITPLMLIIMIPSYVSMIPNIVLDRVTAVIPVVNISLLIKSVLSFKSDLNLIALVLASNVAFVILAIILLSKMFNSEEILFGNSKSFSFLEKRSNIKKGSIPTVSDGVILYAVGLVLLIYVGSLVQIKFGMAGIIMTQFMIISLPLLFACYIKADFKEVFSLTVPKLKHVFGSIVLWIGGYILIMIITQLILFLFPQNMEVAESLNKALFIKDSVLLNLLAIALLPAICEELFFRGFIFSSFSKSKDKNKSIKLAIICSGVLFGIMHMDFIRIIPTSILGIIFAYSVYKSGSIFVSMLLHFLNNSVAVVLNHYTTGNITNLYKFVEVDFSNLNVLKFALILLISLILIMLGLRVLDRKSLRN
;
A
#
# COMPACT_ATOMS: atom_id res chain seq x y z
N MET A 1 -11.67 24.42 -31.19
CA MET A 1 -10.67 25.01 -30.27
C MET A 1 -9.75 25.92 -31.07
N ARG A 2 -9.72 27.22 -30.78
CA ARG A 2 -8.86 28.20 -31.47
C ARG A 2 -7.45 28.12 -30.90
N SER A 3 -6.52 27.53 -31.66
CA SER A 3 -5.11 27.32 -31.24
C SER A 3 -4.41 28.61 -30.78
N LYS A 4 -4.72 29.76 -31.40
CA LYS A 4 -4.14 31.07 -31.02
C LYS A 4 -4.47 31.44 -29.56
N ILE A 5 -5.71 31.20 -29.11
CA ILE A 5 -6.15 31.55 -27.75
C ILE A 5 -5.48 30.63 -26.73
N VAL A 6 -5.46 29.32 -26.99
CA VAL A 6 -4.77 28.34 -26.14
C VAL A 6 -3.30 28.73 -25.98
N LYS A 7 -2.63 29.14 -27.06
CA LYS A 7 -1.23 29.61 -27.03
C LYS A 7 -1.04 30.87 -26.17
N TYR A 8 -1.97 31.82 -26.22
CA TYR A 8 -1.90 33.03 -25.39
C TYR A 8 -2.06 32.72 -23.90
N ILE A 9 -3.03 31.88 -23.56
CA ILE A 9 -3.26 31.42 -22.18
C ILE A 9 -2.01 30.67 -21.69
N PHE A 10 -1.54 29.69 -22.45
CA PHE A 10 -0.31 28.96 -22.15
C PHE A 10 0.89 29.90 -21.90
N LYS A 11 1.10 30.91 -22.77
CA LYS A 11 2.20 31.86 -22.60
C LYS A 11 2.06 32.69 -21.33
N LYS A 12 0.83 33.12 -21.00
CA LYS A 12 0.53 33.83 -19.75
C LYS A 12 0.85 32.94 -18.55
N GLU A 13 0.34 31.72 -18.50
CA GLU A 13 0.56 30.83 -17.35
C GLU A 13 2.04 30.45 -17.18
N MET A 14 2.75 30.20 -18.28
CA MET A 14 4.20 29.95 -18.22
C MET A 14 4.97 31.15 -17.69
N LEU A 15 4.60 32.38 -18.07
CA LEU A 15 5.23 33.59 -17.55
C LEU A 15 4.98 33.78 -16.06
N ASP A 16 3.78 33.45 -15.58
CA ASP A 16 3.43 33.53 -14.15
C ASP A 16 4.23 32.50 -13.34
N ILE A 17 4.28 31.24 -13.81
CA ILE A 17 5.08 30.18 -13.19
C ILE A 17 6.56 30.56 -13.13
N LEU A 18 7.11 31.12 -14.21
CA LEU A 18 8.53 31.53 -14.27
C LEU A 18 8.84 32.75 -13.39
N ARG A 19 7.84 33.57 -13.03
CA ARG A 19 8.02 34.73 -12.14
C ARG A 19 7.95 34.36 -10.67
N ASP A 20 7.23 33.30 -10.32
CA ASP A 20 7.16 32.82 -8.95
C ASP A 20 8.42 32.02 -8.56
N LYS A 21 9.37 32.74 -7.95
CA LYS A 21 10.62 32.16 -7.44
C LYS A 21 10.41 31.05 -6.43
N LYS A 22 9.34 31.10 -5.62
CA LYS A 22 9.07 30.06 -4.62
C LYS A 22 8.63 28.78 -5.30
N THR A 23 7.70 28.89 -6.25
CA THR A 23 7.25 27.76 -7.05
C THR A 23 8.40 27.15 -7.86
N LEU A 24 9.24 27.97 -8.50
CA LEU A 24 10.44 27.48 -9.20
C LEU A 24 11.43 26.77 -8.28
N PHE A 25 11.69 27.32 -7.09
CA PHE A 25 12.59 26.70 -6.12
C PHE A 25 12.07 25.33 -5.67
N MET A 26 10.79 25.25 -5.28
CA MET A 26 10.17 23.99 -4.83
C MET A 26 10.04 22.97 -5.95
N MET A 27 9.79 23.42 -7.17
CA MET A 27 9.64 22.55 -8.34
C MET A 27 10.98 22.03 -8.87
N ILE A 28 11.98 22.89 -9.03
CA ILE A 28 13.23 22.55 -9.72
C ILE A 28 14.34 22.26 -8.72
N VAL A 29 14.62 23.23 -7.83
CA VAL A 29 15.82 23.20 -7.00
C VAL A 29 15.72 22.11 -5.94
N VAL A 30 14.55 21.96 -5.30
CA VAL A 30 14.35 20.95 -4.25
C VAL A 30 14.56 19.54 -4.80
N PRO A 31 13.84 19.06 -5.83
CA PRO A 31 14.09 17.73 -6.38
C PRO A 31 15.53 17.54 -6.89
N LEU A 32 16.09 18.56 -7.57
CA LEU A 32 17.43 18.47 -8.15
C LEU A 32 18.53 18.32 -7.10
N LEU A 33 18.40 18.94 -5.91
CA LEU A 33 19.39 18.85 -4.82
C LEU A 33 19.09 17.74 -3.81
N LEU A 34 17.81 17.53 -3.50
CA LEU A 34 17.39 16.59 -2.45
C LEU A 34 17.82 15.17 -2.77
N TYR A 35 17.70 14.74 -4.03
CA TYR A 35 17.98 13.34 -4.40
C TYR A 35 19.47 13.00 -4.41
N PRO A 36 20.36 13.82 -5.02
CA PRO A 36 21.80 13.60 -4.88
C PRO A 36 22.24 13.59 -3.43
N LEU A 37 21.73 14.53 -2.62
CA LEU A 37 22.05 14.63 -1.21
C LEU A 37 21.60 13.38 -0.44
N LEU A 38 20.37 12.92 -0.63
CA LEU A 38 19.84 11.71 0.02
C LEU A 38 20.65 10.47 -0.35
N MET A 39 21.02 10.32 -1.63
CA MET A 39 21.81 9.18 -2.08
C MET A 39 23.24 9.20 -1.51
N LEU A 40 23.92 10.35 -1.55
CA LEU A 40 25.26 10.50 -0.97
C LEU A 40 25.24 10.28 0.55
N LEU A 41 24.22 10.81 1.24
CA LEU A 41 24.05 10.63 2.68
C LEU A 41 23.80 9.16 3.02
N MET A 42 22.93 8.46 2.28
CA MET A 42 22.71 7.02 2.46
C MET A 42 24.00 6.22 2.30
N ILE A 43 24.78 6.50 1.25
CA ILE A 43 26.05 5.81 1.02
C ILE A 43 27.04 6.10 2.14
N GLN A 44 27.16 7.35 2.57
CA GLN A 44 28.03 7.73 3.68
C GLN A 44 27.62 7.05 4.99
N VAL A 45 26.32 7.00 5.29
CA VAL A 45 25.78 6.29 6.45
C VAL A 45 26.05 4.79 6.34
N MET A 46 25.88 4.18 5.17
CA MET A 46 26.23 2.77 4.96
C MET A 46 27.72 2.49 5.15
N ASN A 47 28.59 3.38 4.66
CA ASN A 47 30.04 3.27 4.85
C ASN A 47 30.43 3.44 6.31
N MET A 48 29.80 4.39 7.02
CA MET A 48 29.99 4.58 8.46
C MET A 48 29.47 3.37 9.26
N SER A 49 28.32 2.81 8.88
CA SER A 49 27.78 1.58 9.49
C SER A 49 28.71 0.40 9.25
N ALA A 50 29.17 0.19 8.02
CA ALA A 50 30.06 -0.93 7.69
C ALA A 50 31.42 -0.82 8.41
N SER A 51 32.02 0.37 8.43
CA SER A 51 33.28 0.62 9.13
C SER A 51 33.16 0.49 10.64
N SER A 52 32.11 1.04 11.25
CA SER A 52 31.86 0.93 12.69
C SER A 52 31.51 -0.50 13.14
N MET A 53 30.88 -1.30 12.29
CA MET A 53 30.63 -2.72 12.58
C MET A 53 31.93 -3.55 12.54
N ASN A 54 32.88 -3.21 11.67
CA ASN A 54 34.14 -3.95 11.53
C ASN A 54 35.21 -3.55 12.55
N SER A 55 35.17 -2.34 13.10
CA SER A 55 36.16 -1.84 14.06
C SER A 55 35.83 -2.13 15.53
N LYS A 56 34.61 -2.60 15.86
CA LYS A 56 34.24 -2.94 17.24
C LYS A 56 34.85 -4.28 17.66
N ASP A 57 35.41 -4.29 18.87
CA ASP A 57 35.85 -5.52 19.53
C ASP A 57 34.66 -6.44 19.80
N ILE A 58 34.87 -7.76 19.69
CA ILE A 58 33.87 -8.78 19.97
C ILE A 58 34.26 -9.48 21.26
N ASN A 59 33.40 -9.42 22.27
CA ASN A 59 33.60 -10.10 23.53
C ASN A 59 32.89 -11.45 23.50
N ILE A 60 33.65 -12.55 23.56
CA ILE A 60 33.12 -13.91 23.60
C ILE A 60 33.39 -14.57 24.94
N ALA A 61 32.50 -15.45 25.37
CA ALA A 61 32.71 -16.28 26.54
C ALA A 61 32.49 -17.76 26.22
N PHE A 62 33.23 -18.64 26.88
CA PHE A 62 33.09 -20.08 26.73
C PHE A 62 32.60 -20.73 28.01
N ASN A 63 31.91 -21.87 27.90
CA ASN A 63 31.55 -22.68 29.07
C ASN A 63 32.75 -23.34 29.74
N ASN A 64 33.76 -23.75 28.96
CA ASN A 64 35.01 -24.36 29.39
C ASN A 64 36.19 -23.64 28.73
N LYS A 65 37.40 -23.70 29.33
CA LYS A 65 38.60 -23.09 28.75
C LYS A 65 38.82 -23.61 27.31
N PRO A 66 38.87 -22.72 26.30
CA PRO A 66 39.05 -23.12 24.92
C PRO A 66 40.42 -23.80 24.71
N ASN A 67 40.51 -24.68 23.72
CA ASN A 67 41.75 -25.34 23.34
C ASN A 67 42.81 -24.28 22.94
N LYS A 68 44.07 -24.47 23.34
CA LYS A 68 45.20 -23.55 23.04
C LYS A 68 45.31 -23.22 21.55
N VAL A 69 44.99 -24.19 20.68
CA VAL A 69 45.00 -24.02 19.21
C VAL A 69 43.88 -23.11 18.71
N LEU A 70 42.71 -23.16 19.35
CA LEU A 70 41.60 -22.26 19.01
C LEU A 70 41.91 -20.82 19.46
N VAL A 71 42.56 -20.66 20.62
CA VAL A 71 42.99 -19.36 21.13
C VAL A 71 44.05 -18.72 20.22
N SER A 72 45.03 -19.49 19.73
CA SER A 72 46.03 -18.96 18.79
C SER A 72 45.40 -18.56 17.45
N MET A 73 44.41 -19.29 16.95
CA MET A 73 43.68 -18.90 15.72
C MET A 73 42.82 -17.65 15.89
N ILE A 74 42.28 -17.42 17.09
CA ILE A 74 41.60 -16.17 17.43
C ILE A 74 42.61 -15.01 17.48
N GLU A 75 43.80 -15.24 18.03
CA GLU A 75 44.89 -14.25 18.05
C GLU A 75 45.42 -13.94 16.64
N ASP A 76 45.51 -14.94 15.76
CA ASP A 76 45.91 -14.76 14.36
C ASP A 76 44.84 -13.97 13.56
N ASP A 77 43.54 -14.24 13.74
CA ASP A 77 42.46 -13.44 13.10
C ASP A 77 42.44 -11.98 13.58
N ASN A 78 42.92 -11.75 14.81
CA ASN A 78 43.09 -10.41 15.40
C ASN A 78 44.33 -9.67 14.88
N LEU A 79 45.29 -10.38 14.28
CA LEU A 79 46.53 -9.83 13.69
C LEU A 79 46.45 -9.70 12.16
N GLU A 80 45.55 -10.44 11.51
CA GLU A 80 45.23 -10.27 10.08
C GLU A 80 44.68 -8.85 9.82
N LYS A 81 45.53 -7.97 9.27
CA LYS A 81 45.10 -6.69 8.70
C LYS A 81 44.26 -6.96 7.45
N ASP A 82 43.09 -6.34 7.39
CA ASP A 82 42.21 -6.43 6.22
C ASP A 82 42.90 -5.77 5.02
N THR A 83 43.51 -6.58 4.16
CA THR A 83 44.35 -6.13 3.02
C THR A 83 43.57 -5.34 1.96
N LYS A 84 42.23 -5.29 2.06
CA LYS A 84 41.36 -4.57 1.13
C LYS A 84 40.99 -3.16 1.54
N ASN A 85 41.21 -2.75 2.81
CA ASN A 85 40.86 -1.42 3.31
C ASN A 85 42.05 -0.79 4.03
N THR A 86 42.73 0.14 3.36
CA THR A 86 43.98 0.78 3.79
C THR A 86 43.92 1.67 5.04
N SER A 87 42.86 1.62 5.86
CA SER A 87 42.70 2.58 6.97
C SER A 87 41.94 2.13 8.23
N ASN A 88 41.47 0.90 8.37
CA ASN A 88 40.64 0.53 9.53
C ASN A 88 41.19 -0.70 10.28
N ASP A 89 41.57 -0.50 11.55
CA ASP A 89 41.84 -1.59 12.49
C ASP A 89 40.58 -2.46 12.62
N LYS A 90 40.73 -3.76 12.36
CA LYS A 90 39.71 -4.78 12.61
C LYS A 90 39.57 -4.94 14.13
N GLY A 91 38.35 -4.89 14.65
CA GLY A 91 38.11 -5.06 16.09
C GLY A 91 38.57 -6.46 16.56
N LYS A 92 39.12 -6.55 17.77
CA LYS A 92 39.69 -7.78 18.32
C LYS A 92 38.62 -8.65 18.97
N ILE A 93 38.70 -9.96 18.76
CA ILE A 93 37.93 -10.95 19.51
C ILE A 93 38.63 -11.16 20.86
N ARG A 94 37.94 -10.82 21.96
CA ARG A 94 38.42 -10.98 23.34
C ARG A 94 37.63 -12.07 24.04
N VAL A 95 38.34 -12.96 24.72
CA VAL A 95 37.73 -14.01 25.54
C VAL A 95 37.56 -13.48 26.96
N LEU A 96 36.33 -13.44 27.46
CA LEU A 96 35.99 -13.02 28.82
C LEU A 96 35.40 -14.21 29.60
N ASP A 97 35.74 -14.29 30.89
CA ASP A 97 35.09 -15.21 31.83
C ASP A 97 33.85 -14.54 32.43
N VAL A 98 32.71 -15.23 32.42
CA VAL A 98 31.43 -14.72 32.94
C VAL A 98 30.64 -15.80 33.66
N ASP A 99 30.17 -15.47 34.86
CA ASP A 99 29.44 -16.41 35.73
C ASP A 99 28.01 -16.71 35.23
N ASN A 100 27.34 -15.71 34.63
CA ASN A 100 25.99 -15.86 34.09
C ASN A 100 25.92 -15.32 32.65
N TYR A 101 26.00 -16.24 31.70
CA TYR A 101 26.02 -15.92 30.27
C TYR A 101 24.72 -15.27 29.77
N LYS A 102 23.54 -15.64 30.29
CA LYS A 102 22.26 -15.05 29.86
C LYS A 102 22.16 -13.58 30.23
N LYS A 103 22.43 -13.27 31.50
CA LYS A 103 22.43 -11.88 31.99
C LYS A 103 23.51 -11.04 31.33
N SER A 104 24.67 -11.64 31.03
CA SER A 104 25.78 -10.95 30.37
C SER A 104 25.52 -10.69 28.88
N LEU A 105 24.78 -11.57 28.20
CA LEU A 105 24.25 -11.32 26.86
C LEU A 105 23.18 -10.23 26.87
N GLU A 106 22.26 -10.22 27.84
CA GLU A 106 21.23 -9.18 27.98
C GLU A 106 21.81 -7.80 28.33
N GLU A 107 22.85 -7.75 29.16
CA GLU A 107 23.54 -6.52 29.60
C GLU A 107 24.63 -6.03 28.62
N ASN A 108 24.79 -6.64 27.44
CA ASN A 108 25.83 -6.33 26.44
C ASN A 108 27.27 -6.42 26.98
N LYS A 109 27.54 -7.28 27.97
CA LYS A 109 28.92 -7.54 28.46
C LYS A 109 29.67 -8.50 27.56
N ILE A 110 28.95 -9.43 26.92
CA ILE A 110 29.44 -10.34 25.91
C ILE A 110 28.53 -10.29 24.68
N ASP A 111 29.11 -10.43 23.49
CA ASP A 111 28.39 -10.46 22.21
C ASP A 111 27.97 -11.89 21.83
N ALA A 112 28.71 -12.91 22.30
CA ALA A 112 28.38 -14.31 22.09
C ALA A 112 28.87 -15.21 23.24
N TYR A 113 28.11 -16.26 23.53
CA TYR A 113 28.50 -17.34 24.43
C TYR A 113 28.58 -18.66 23.67
N ILE A 114 29.70 -19.35 23.78
CA ILE A 114 29.95 -20.61 23.08
C ILE A 114 29.93 -21.75 24.09
N LYS A 115 28.95 -22.64 23.96
CA LYS A 115 28.84 -23.86 24.76
C LYS A 115 29.44 -25.03 23.98
N MET A 116 30.50 -25.60 24.54
CA MET A 116 31.15 -26.81 24.03
C MET A 116 30.59 -28.05 24.74
N GLU A 117 30.11 -29.02 23.98
CA GLU A 117 29.72 -30.35 24.46
C GLU A 117 30.51 -31.43 23.72
N GLU A 118 31.35 -32.16 24.46
CA GLU A 118 32.04 -33.33 23.91
C GLU A 118 31.12 -34.55 23.90
N LYS A 119 30.82 -35.07 22.71
CA LYS A 119 30.24 -36.40 22.52
C LYS A 119 31.37 -37.37 22.15
N LYS A 120 31.17 -38.67 22.42
CA LYS A 120 32.14 -39.77 22.24
C LYS A 120 32.89 -39.81 20.89
N SER A 121 32.40 -39.11 19.86
CA SER A 121 33.00 -39.05 18.52
C SER A 121 32.94 -37.66 17.85
N SER A 122 32.46 -36.61 18.52
CA SER A 122 32.43 -35.24 17.98
C SER A 122 32.34 -34.17 19.06
N ILE A 123 32.96 -33.02 18.83
CA ILE A 123 32.82 -31.82 19.68
C ILE A 123 31.73 -30.95 19.06
N ASN A 124 30.67 -30.66 19.82
CA ASN A 124 29.59 -29.79 19.38
C ASN A 124 29.75 -28.39 19.99
N TYR A 125 29.81 -27.36 19.15
CA TYR A 125 29.84 -25.96 19.58
C TYR A 125 28.47 -25.32 19.34
N GLN A 126 27.78 -24.92 20.40
CA GLN A 126 26.53 -24.16 20.33
C GLN A 126 26.81 -22.69 20.64
N ILE A 127 26.49 -21.81 19.68
CA ILE A 127 26.70 -20.36 19.81
C ILE A 127 25.38 -19.71 20.23
N TYR A 128 25.37 -19.07 21.39
CA TYR A 128 24.26 -18.28 21.92
C TYR A 128 24.56 -16.81 21.67
N ILE A 129 23.68 -16.14 20.93
CA ILE A 129 23.73 -14.69 20.65
C ILE A 129 22.40 -14.06 21.00
N ASN A 130 22.41 -12.75 21.26
CA ASN A 130 21.19 -11.96 21.33
C ASN A 130 20.94 -11.27 19.98
N SER A 131 20.01 -11.82 19.18
CA SER A 131 19.69 -11.28 17.85
C SER A 131 19.05 -9.90 17.86
N SER A 132 18.63 -9.38 19.01
CA SER A 132 18.14 -8.00 19.14
C SER A 132 19.27 -6.97 19.15
N GLN A 133 20.54 -7.38 19.17
CA GLN A 133 21.69 -6.49 19.19
C GLN A 133 22.33 -6.35 17.80
N GLU A 134 22.69 -5.12 17.45
CA GLU A 134 23.26 -4.78 16.12
C GLU A 134 24.58 -5.52 15.81
N ASN A 135 25.40 -5.81 16.82
CA ASN A 135 26.69 -6.48 16.64
C ASN A 135 26.57 -8.01 16.49
N SER A 136 25.43 -8.61 16.87
CA SER A 136 25.28 -10.06 17.01
C SER A 136 25.52 -10.82 15.70
N SER A 137 25.04 -10.29 14.57
CA SER A 137 25.21 -10.92 13.26
C SER A 137 26.65 -10.87 12.76
N ASN A 138 27.39 -9.78 13.04
CA ASN A 138 28.81 -9.71 12.70
C ASN A 138 29.64 -10.63 13.61
N ALA A 139 29.36 -10.63 14.91
CA ALA A 139 29.99 -11.51 15.87
C ALA A 139 29.82 -12.99 15.48
N LEU A 140 28.60 -13.39 15.13
CA LEU A 140 28.31 -14.75 14.66
C LEU A 140 29.14 -15.11 13.43
N LYS A 141 29.13 -14.29 12.38
CA LYS A 141 29.89 -14.55 11.14
C LYS A 141 31.39 -14.69 11.39
N ARG A 142 31.96 -13.83 12.25
CA ARG A 142 33.39 -13.90 12.60
C ARG A 142 33.72 -15.14 13.41
N ILE A 143 32.89 -15.49 14.39
CA ILE A 143 33.05 -16.72 15.19
C ILE A 143 32.93 -17.97 14.29
N GLU A 144 31.94 -18.01 13.39
CA GLU A 144 31.78 -19.09 12.40
C GLU A 144 33.03 -19.23 11.53
N THR A 145 33.57 -18.12 11.03
CA THR A 145 34.80 -18.12 10.21
C THR A 145 35.98 -18.72 10.98
N VAL A 146 36.17 -18.35 12.24
CA VAL A 146 37.25 -18.88 13.08
C VAL A 146 37.03 -20.36 13.42
N LEU A 147 35.79 -20.75 13.77
CA LEU A 147 35.45 -22.15 14.05
C LEU A 147 35.58 -23.03 12.81
N ASP A 148 35.26 -22.53 11.62
CA ASP A 148 35.45 -23.25 10.35
C ASP A 148 36.93 -23.39 10.01
N LYS A 149 37.76 -22.37 10.22
CA LYS A 149 39.24 -22.48 10.13
C LYS A 149 39.75 -23.56 11.08
N TYR A 150 39.31 -23.57 12.34
CA TYR A 150 39.68 -24.57 13.34
C TYR A 150 39.20 -25.99 12.99
N LYS A 151 37.98 -26.12 12.47
CA LYS A 151 37.41 -27.37 11.97
C LYS A 151 38.26 -27.93 10.84
N ARG A 152 38.59 -27.12 9.83
CA ARG A 152 39.46 -27.52 8.71
C ARG A 152 40.81 -28.02 9.21
N PHE A 153 41.49 -27.24 10.05
CA PHE A 153 42.78 -27.63 10.65
C PHE A 153 42.72 -28.97 11.40
N THR A 154 41.68 -29.20 12.19
CA THR A 154 41.51 -30.44 12.95
C THR A 154 41.29 -31.64 12.02
N ILE A 155 40.53 -31.45 10.94
CA ILE A 155 40.28 -32.51 9.96
C ILE A 155 41.56 -32.81 9.16
N GLU A 156 42.28 -31.79 8.69
CA GLU A 156 43.55 -31.96 7.96
C GLU A 156 44.57 -32.75 8.77
N LYS A 157 44.76 -32.38 10.05
CA LYS A 157 45.64 -33.10 10.98
C LYS A 157 45.22 -34.56 11.14
N THR A 158 43.92 -34.82 11.36
CA THR A 158 43.39 -36.18 11.58
C THR A 158 43.52 -37.05 10.32
N LEU A 159 43.35 -36.47 9.13
CA LEU A 159 43.49 -37.18 7.85
C LEU A 159 44.95 -37.47 7.52
N SER A 160 45.85 -36.51 7.77
CA SER A 160 47.30 -36.69 7.60
C SER A 160 47.86 -37.76 8.53
N GLU A 161 47.42 -37.80 9.80
CA GLU A 161 47.80 -38.85 10.76
C GLU A 161 47.34 -40.26 10.32
N LYS A 162 46.28 -40.35 9.51
CA LYS A 162 45.75 -41.61 8.97
C LYS A 162 46.27 -41.94 7.56
N GLY A 163 47.18 -41.13 7.01
CA GLY A 163 47.77 -41.34 5.69
C GLY A 163 46.78 -41.20 4.53
N LEU A 164 45.65 -40.50 4.73
CA LEU A 164 44.65 -40.23 3.71
C LEU A 164 44.96 -38.94 2.98
N ASP A 165 44.72 -38.90 1.67
CA ASP A 165 44.87 -37.66 0.89
C ASP A 165 43.81 -36.64 1.32
N VAL A 166 44.28 -35.54 1.90
CA VAL A 166 43.47 -34.51 2.54
C VAL A 166 42.54 -33.86 1.52
N GLN A 167 43.04 -33.55 0.33
CA GLN A 167 42.29 -32.79 -0.66
C GLN A 167 41.22 -33.66 -1.34
N ALA A 168 41.55 -34.90 -1.72
CA ALA A 168 40.58 -35.84 -2.28
C ALA A 168 39.51 -36.29 -1.27
N THR A 169 39.80 -36.31 0.03
CA THR A 169 38.84 -36.73 1.07
C THR A 169 37.95 -35.58 1.54
N LEU A 170 38.49 -34.36 1.64
CA LEU A 170 37.80 -33.19 2.20
C LEU A 170 36.99 -32.42 1.17
N GLU A 171 37.54 -32.22 -0.03
CA GLU A 171 36.93 -31.45 -1.12
C GLU A 171 36.82 -32.29 -2.41
N PRO A 172 36.21 -33.50 -2.37
CA PRO A 172 36.05 -34.35 -3.56
C PRO A 172 35.22 -33.68 -4.67
N ILE A 173 34.45 -32.64 -4.32
CA ILE A 173 33.66 -31.83 -5.24
C ILE A 173 34.04 -30.38 -5.01
N THR A 174 34.72 -29.78 -5.98
CA THR A 174 34.94 -28.33 -6.06
C THR A 174 33.89 -27.72 -6.96
N TYR A 175 33.33 -26.60 -6.54
CA TYR A 175 32.40 -25.81 -7.34
C TYR A 175 32.83 -24.36 -7.33
N SER A 176 32.70 -23.68 -8.46
CA SER A 176 32.89 -22.25 -8.58
C SER A 176 31.59 -21.61 -9.05
N THR A 177 31.19 -20.54 -8.38
CA THR A 177 30.08 -19.72 -8.84
C THR A 177 30.59 -18.82 -9.95
N VAL A 178 30.14 -19.07 -11.18
CA VAL A 178 30.38 -18.18 -12.31
C VAL A 178 29.16 -17.27 -12.43
N ASP A 179 29.31 -16.01 -12.02
CA ASP A 179 28.27 -15.02 -12.26
C ASP A 179 28.26 -14.66 -13.75
N VAL A 180 27.13 -14.88 -14.39
CA VAL A 180 26.90 -14.58 -15.80
C VAL A 180 26.24 -13.21 -15.99
N ALA A 181 25.80 -12.56 -14.91
CA ALA A 181 25.16 -11.26 -14.96
C ALA A 181 26.19 -10.20 -15.36
N LYS A 182 25.81 -9.35 -16.30
CA LYS A 182 26.61 -8.18 -16.65
C LYS A 182 26.55 -7.17 -15.50
N THR A 183 27.65 -6.45 -15.26
CA THR A 183 27.71 -5.38 -14.26
C THR A 183 26.57 -4.36 -14.45
N GLU A 184 26.22 -4.06 -15.70
CA GLU A 184 25.13 -3.14 -16.04
C GLU A 184 23.76 -3.64 -15.61
N GLU A 185 23.51 -4.95 -15.73
CA GLU A 185 22.23 -5.56 -15.34
C GLU A 185 22.06 -5.56 -13.82
N VAL A 186 23.15 -5.81 -13.09
CA VAL A 186 23.14 -5.78 -11.61
C VAL A 186 22.85 -4.36 -11.11
N ALA A 187 23.54 -3.34 -11.64
CA ALA A 187 23.24 -1.96 -11.25
C ALA A 187 21.86 -1.51 -11.71
N GLY A 188 21.48 -1.89 -12.93
CA GLY A 188 20.17 -1.63 -13.49
C GLY A 188 19.04 -2.16 -12.62
N TYR A 189 19.23 -3.35 -12.05
CA TYR A 189 18.31 -3.95 -11.10
C TYR A 189 18.22 -3.17 -9.79
N PHE A 190 19.35 -2.84 -9.15
CA PHE A 190 19.37 -2.06 -7.91
C PHE A 190 18.75 -0.67 -8.10
N LEU A 191 19.13 0.03 -9.17
CA LEU A 191 18.60 1.35 -9.50
C LEU A 191 17.12 1.28 -9.86
N GLY A 192 16.71 0.24 -10.57
CA GLY A 192 15.32 -0.04 -10.92
C GLY A 192 14.41 -0.22 -9.71
N GLN A 193 14.94 -0.56 -8.53
CA GLN A 193 14.13 -0.64 -7.31
C GLN A 193 13.81 0.75 -6.74
N ILE A 194 14.80 1.65 -6.67
CA ILE A 194 14.72 2.92 -5.94
C ILE A 194 14.35 4.10 -6.86
N LEU A 195 14.94 4.18 -8.05
CA LEU A 195 14.77 5.34 -8.94
C LEU A 195 13.33 5.62 -9.37
N PRO A 196 12.47 4.62 -9.67
CA PRO A 196 11.10 4.92 -10.10
C PRO A 196 10.31 5.69 -9.04
N PHE A 197 10.48 5.34 -7.77
CA PHE A 197 9.84 6.02 -6.65
C PHE A 197 10.27 7.50 -6.58
N ILE A 198 11.58 7.77 -6.68
CA ILE A 198 12.14 9.13 -6.61
C ILE A 198 11.70 9.96 -7.82
N LEU A 199 11.72 9.39 -9.03
CA LEU A 199 11.31 10.07 -10.26
C LEU A 199 9.83 10.47 -10.19
N ILE A 200 8.97 9.57 -9.70
CA ILE A 200 7.54 9.84 -9.52
C ILE A 200 7.30 10.98 -8.52
N ILE A 201 8.03 11.02 -7.40
CA ILE A 201 7.96 12.15 -6.45
C ILE A 201 8.41 13.46 -7.11
N GLY A 202 9.49 13.43 -7.89
CA GLY A 202 9.97 14.60 -8.62
C GLY A 202 8.92 15.15 -9.60
N VAL A 203 8.26 14.27 -10.34
CA VAL A 203 7.14 14.63 -11.24
C VAL A 203 5.96 15.20 -10.45
N LEU A 204 5.61 14.60 -9.31
CA LEU A 204 4.55 15.09 -8.43
C LEU A 204 4.82 16.51 -7.97
N LEU A 205 6.01 16.78 -7.44
CA LEU A 205 6.39 18.12 -6.99
C LEU A 205 6.35 19.13 -8.14
N GLY A 206 6.84 18.75 -9.33
CA GLY A 206 6.82 19.65 -10.49
C GLY A 206 5.45 19.88 -11.13
N SER A 207 4.45 19.07 -10.78
CA SER A 207 3.07 19.26 -11.20
C SER A 207 2.23 19.99 -10.14
N ILE A 208 2.39 19.63 -8.86
CA ILE A 208 1.55 20.06 -7.76
C ILE A 208 1.62 21.57 -7.53
N TYR A 209 2.82 22.14 -7.38
CA TYR A 209 2.94 23.56 -7.05
C TYR A 209 2.40 24.47 -8.17
N PRO A 210 2.74 24.24 -9.46
CA PRO A 210 2.10 24.97 -10.56
C PRO A 210 0.59 24.74 -10.65
N ALA A 211 0.10 23.53 -10.40
CA ALA A 211 -1.34 23.25 -10.42
C ALA A 211 -2.12 24.00 -9.33
N ILE A 212 -1.54 24.14 -8.12
CA ILE A 212 -2.15 24.90 -7.03
C ILE A 212 -2.28 26.37 -7.42
N ASP A 213 -1.21 27.00 -7.93
CA ASP A 213 -1.23 28.42 -8.27
C ASP A 213 -2.18 28.73 -9.45
N VAL A 214 -2.14 27.93 -10.51
CA VAL A 214 -2.94 28.13 -11.74
C VAL A 214 -4.45 27.92 -11.51
N MET A 215 -4.84 27.11 -10.52
CA MET A 215 -6.24 26.79 -10.20
C MET A 215 -6.74 27.52 -8.96
N ALA A 216 -6.21 27.17 -7.80
CA ALA A 216 -6.69 27.68 -6.53
C ALA A 216 -6.16 29.09 -6.26
N GLY A 217 -4.93 29.38 -6.70
CA GLY A 217 -4.34 30.73 -6.59
C GLY A 217 -5.12 31.77 -7.38
N GLU A 218 -5.50 31.47 -8.63
CA GLU A 218 -6.35 32.39 -9.42
C GLU A 218 -7.76 32.57 -8.86
N LYS A 219 -8.35 31.50 -8.33
CA LYS A 219 -9.67 31.53 -7.71
C LYS A 219 -9.66 32.34 -6.41
N GLU A 220 -8.60 32.23 -5.61
CA GLU A 220 -8.41 33.04 -4.40
C GLU A 220 -8.20 34.52 -4.73
N ARG A 221 -7.53 34.83 -5.85
CA ARG A 221 -7.29 36.21 -6.32
C ARG A 221 -8.49 36.84 -7.03
N GLY A 222 -9.55 36.08 -7.32
CA GLY A 222 -10.73 36.58 -8.06
C GLY A 222 -10.47 36.86 -9.54
N THR A 223 -9.37 36.33 -10.11
CA THR A 223 -8.98 36.60 -11.51
C THR A 223 -9.65 35.63 -12.48
N LEU A 224 -10.08 34.47 -11.98
CA LEU A 224 -10.67 33.39 -12.77
C LEU A 224 -12.08 33.78 -13.29
N GLU A 225 -12.83 34.55 -12.50
CA GLU A 225 -14.11 35.15 -12.85
C GLU A 225 -13.98 36.13 -14.01
N THR A 226 -12.92 36.95 -13.99
CA THR A 226 -12.63 37.89 -15.07
C THR A 226 -12.33 37.15 -16.37
N LEU A 227 -11.58 36.05 -16.32
CA LEU A 227 -11.29 35.20 -17.48
C LEU A 227 -12.56 34.60 -18.11
N PHE A 228 -13.57 34.26 -17.33
CA PHE A 228 -14.84 33.75 -17.84
C PHE A 228 -15.75 34.81 -18.47
N THR A 229 -15.50 36.10 -18.23
CA THR A 229 -16.20 37.17 -18.96
C THR A 229 -15.66 37.39 -20.38
N LEU A 230 -14.47 36.85 -20.68
CA LEU A 230 -13.89 36.91 -22.02
C LEU A 230 -14.55 35.89 -22.96
N PRO A 231 -14.60 36.14 -24.28
CA PRO A 231 -15.20 35.23 -25.26
C PRO A 231 -14.28 34.03 -25.56
N ILE A 232 -13.93 33.27 -24.51
CA ILE A 232 -13.05 32.10 -24.51
C ILE A 232 -13.87 30.90 -24.06
N SER A 233 -13.73 29.76 -24.77
CA SER A 233 -14.42 28.53 -24.34
C SER A 233 -13.69 27.86 -23.16
N ASN A 234 -14.44 27.18 -22.30
CA ASN A 234 -13.89 26.46 -21.14
C ASN A 234 -12.79 25.46 -21.54
N LEU A 235 -12.96 24.78 -22.68
CA LEU A 235 -11.97 23.84 -23.20
C LEU A 235 -10.68 24.53 -23.66
N GLU A 236 -10.76 25.72 -24.26
CA GLU A 236 -9.57 26.52 -24.63
C GLU A 236 -8.80 26.98 -23.39
N LEU A 237 -9.52 27.40 -22.34
CA LEU A 237 -8.94 27.83 -21.07
C LEU A 237 -8.27 26.68 -20.32
N VAL A 238 -8.98 25.55 -20.19
CA VAL A 238 -8.45 24.34 -19.55
C VAL A 238 -7.21 23.84 -20.27
N MET A 239 -7.23 23.76 -21.60
CA MET A 239 -6.09 23.26 -22.36
C MET A 239 -4.85 24.14 -22.22
N GLY A 240 -5.02 25.48 -22.25
CA GLY A 240 -3.90 26.41 -22.08
C GLY A 240 -3.22 26.27 -20.71
N LYS A 241 -4.03 26.19 -19.64
CA LYS A 241 -3.56 25.96 -18.27
C LYS A 241 -2.88 24.60 -18.12
N TYR A 242 -3.49 23.56 -18.68
CA TYR A 242 -2.98 22.20 -18.60
C TYR A 242 -1.62 22.05 -19.31
N MET A 243 -1.47 22.65 -20.49
CA MET A 243 -0.19 22.63 -21.22
C MET A 243 0.93 23.32 -20.44
N ALA A 244 0.62 24.37 -19.68
CA ALA A 244 1.61 25.06 -18.86
C ALA A 244 2.07 24.20 -17.67
N VAL A 245 1.13 23.65 -16.90
CA VAL A 245 1.43 22.77 -15.76
C VAL A 245 2.16 21.50 -16.21
N SER A 246 1.72 20.86 -17.29
CA SER A 246 2.36 19.66 -17.82
C SER A 246 3.78 19.92 -18.34
N LEU A 247 4.02 21.04 -19.02
CA LEU A 247 5.39 21.41 -19.43
C LEU A 247 6.30 21.64 -18.23
N SER A 248 5.78 22.31 -17.19
CA SER A 248 6.48 22.53 -15.93
C SER A 248 6.92 21.21 -15.27
N ALA A 249 6.01 20.23 -15.23
CA ALA A 249 6.27 18.89 -14.71
C ALA A 249 7.28 18.13 -15.58
N ILE A 250 7.17 18.21 -16.92
CA ILE A 250 8.12 17.59 -17.86
C ILE A 250 9.53 18.15 -17.69
N VAL A 251 9.68 19.47 -17.61
CA VAL A 251 10.99 20.11 -17.41
C VAL A 251 11.61 19.63 -16.09
N THR A 252 10.81 19.58 -15.03
CA THR A 252 11.25 19.06 -13.72
C THR A 252 11.70 17.60 -13.82
N ALA A 253 10.94 16.78 -14.54
CA ALA A 253 11.25 15.37 -14.71
C ALA A 253 12.56 15.15 -15.49
N ILE A 254 12.78 15.92 -16.56
CA ILE A 254 14.03 15.91 -17.34
C ILE A 254 15.20 16.32 -16.45
N LEU A 255 15.06 17.40 -15.68
CA LEU A 255 16.10 17.88 -14.76
C LEU A 255 16.39 16.85 -13.66
N ASN A 256 15.39 16.12 -13.18
CA ASN A 256 15.59 15.04 -12.20
C ASN A 256 16.37 13.87 -12.78
N ILE A 257 16.05 13.42 -13.99
CA ILE A 257 16.81 12.36 -14.68
C ILE A 257 18.26 12.80 -14.90
N LEU A 258 18.47 14.05 -15.33
CA LEU A 258 19.82 14.61 -15.48
C LEU A 258 20.58 14.67 -14.16
N SER A 259 19.94 15.13 -13.08
CA SER A 259 20.55 15.17 -11.74
C SER A 259 20.95 13.78 -11.25
N MET A 260 20.08 12.79 -11.44
CA MET A 260 20.37 11.39 -11.10
C MET A 260 21.51 10.83 -11.94
N GLY A 261 21.53 11.10 -13.25
CA GLY A 261 22.62 10.69 -14.14
C GLY A 261 23.97 11.29 -13.73
N LEU A 262 24.00 12.57 -13.36
CA LEU A 262 25.20 13.23 -12.83
C LEU A 262 25.65 12.62 -11.50
N THR A 263 24.71 12.29 -10.62
CA THR A 263 25.05 11.69 -9.32
C THR A 263 25.57 10.27 -9.49
N MET A 264 25.02 9.49 -10.43
CA MET A 264 25.56 8.19 -10.81
C MET A 264 26.99 8.32 -11.34
N ALA A 265 27.23 9.26 -12.26
CA ALA A 265 28.58 9.51 -12.77
C ALA A 265 29.56 9.89 -11.65
N PHE A 266 29.14 10.69 -10.68
CA PHE A 266 29.93 11.03 -9.50
C PHE A 266 30.27 9.80 -8.65
N ILE A 267 29.29 8.92 -8.38
CA ILE A 267 29.51 7.68 -7.63
C ILE A 267 30.52 6.77 -8.33
N LEU A 268 30.41 6.62 -9.65
CA LEU A 268 31.33 5.78 -10.43
C LEU A 268 32.77 6.30 -10.40
N VAL A 269 32.97 7.63 -10.47
CA VAL A 269 34.29 8.27 -10.39
C VAL A 269 34.88 8.22 -8.98
N SER A 270 34.03 8.26 -7.94
CA SER A 270 34.48 8.35 -6.54
C SER A 270 35.23 7.11 -6.00
N GLY A 271 35.38 6.05 -6.80
CA GLY A 271 36.36 4.95 -6.62
C GLY A 271 36.13 4.00 -5.44
N GLY A 272 35.83 4.49 -4.24
CA GLY A 272 35.59 3.69 -3.04
C GLY A 272 34.21 3.03 -2.98
N ILE A 273 33.24 3.55 -3.73
CA ILE A 273 31.83 3.10 -3.70
C ILE A 273 31.52 2.12 -4.84
N SER A 274 32.17 2.27 -6.00
CA SER A 274 31.93 1.43 -7.17
C SER A 274 32.36 -0.02 -6.95
N SER A 275 33.39 -0.28 -6.16
CA SER A 275 33.87 -1.63 -5.83
C SER A 275 32.92 -2.38 -4.89
N GLN A 276 32.23 -1.68 -3.98
CA GLN A 276 31.33 -2.28 -2.99
C GLN A 276 29.97 -2.68 -3.58
N PHE A 277 29.52 -1.97 -4.62
CA PHE A 277 28.29 -2.28 -5.35
C PHE A 277 28.52 -3.07 -6.64
N GLY A 278 29.76 -3.50 -6.91
CA GLY A 278 30.09 -4.30 -8.09
C GLY A 278 30.00 -3.52 -9.40
N PHE A 279 30.12 -2.19 -9.37
CA PHE A 279 29.98 -1.31 -10.53
C PHE A 279 31.23 -1.18 -11.42
N GLY A 280 32.05 -2.24 -11.53
CA GLY A 280 33.25 -2.23 -12.37
C GLY A 280 32.95 -2.20 -13.86
N ASN A 281 33.65 -1.33 -14.61
CA ASN A 281 33.62 -1.19 -16.07
C ASN A 281 32.21 -1.04 -16.69
N PHE A 282 31.49 0.02 -16.32
CA PHE A 282 30.22 0.38 -16.97
C PHE A 282 30.41 0.79 -18.43
N ASN A 283 29.75 0.09 -19.36
CA ASN A 283 29.61 0.58 -20.73
C ASN A 283 28.48 1.64 -20.82
N TYR A 284 28.86 2.92 -20.92
CA TYR A 284 27.90 4.03 -21.03
C TYR A 284 26.99 3.94 -22.27
N GLY A 285 27.43 3.26 -23.33
CA GLY A 285 26.66 3.13 -24.58
C GLY A 285 25.35 2.35 -24.40
N ASP A 286 25.35 1.31 -23.55
CA ASP A 286 24.21 0.42 -23.38
C ASP A 286 23.07 1.08 -22.55
N LEU A 287 23.39 2.11 -21.76
CA LEU A 287 22.42 2.85 -20.94
C LEU A 287 21.59 3.89 -21.72
N VAL A 288 21.98 4.23 -22.95
CA VAL A 288 21.32 5.29 -23.73
C VAL A 288 19.85 4.94 -24.04
N LEU A 289 19.59 3.71 -24.49
CA LEU A 289 18.25 3.27 -24.85
C LEU A 289 17.32 3.16 -23.62
N PRO A 290 17.75 2.58 -22.47
CA PRO A 290 16.99 2.63 -21.22
C PRO A 290 16.65 4.04 -20.74
N ILE A 291 17.57 4.99 -20.87
CA ILE A 291 17.33 6.38 -20.46
C ILE A 291 16.30 7.05 -21.36
N ILE A 292 16.40 6.88 -22.68
CA ILE A 292 15.45 7.47 -23.64
C ILE A 292 14.04 6.91 -23.43
N THR A 293 13.91 5.60 -23.27
CA THR A 293 12.61 4.96 -23.03
C THR A 293 11.99 5.41 -21.70
N THR A 294 12.81 5.51 -20.65
CA THR A 294 12.41 6.07 -19.35
C THR A 294 11.95 7.53 -19.48
N LEU A 295 12.68 8.36 -20.23
CA LEU A 295 12.35 9.76 -20.48
C LEU A 295 10.98 9.92 -21.15
N ILE A 296 10.72 9.17 -22.22
CA ILE A 296 9.44 9.21 -22.95
C ILE A 296 8.28 8.83 -22.03
N CYS A 297 8.44 7.76 -21.25
CA CYS A 297 7.39 7.29 -20.34
C CYS A 297 7.11 8.30 -19.23
N ILE A 298 8.15 8.90 -18.65
CA ILE A 298 8.02 9.89 -17.59
C ILE A 298 7.39 11.19 -18.10
N CYS A 299 7.69 11.62 -19.32
CA CYS A 299 7.03 12.77 -19.94
C CYS A 299 5.51 12.56 -20.04
N LEU A 300 5.09 11.38 -20.51
CA LEU A 300 3.67 11.02 -20.57
C LEU A 300 3.04 10.88 -19.17
N PHE A 301 3.78 10.35 -18.21
CA PHE A 301 3.32 10.31 -16.82
C PHE A 301 3.07 11.69 -16.24
N SER A 302 3.99 12.62 -16.51
CA SER A 302 3.92 14.00 -16.02
C SER A 302 2.65 14.69 -16.50
N MET A 303 2.20 14.34 -17.70
CA MET A 303 0.91 14.77 -18.26
C MET A 303 -0.28 14.19 -17.46
N VAL A 304 -0.28 12.89 -17.14
CA VAL A 304 -1.32 12.25 -16.31
C VAL A 304 -1.38 12.90 -14.93
N VAL A 305 -0.24 13.02 -14.25
CA VAL A 305 -0.14 13.61 -12.91
C VAL A 305 -0.63 15.06 -12.91
N SER A 306 -0.30 15.84 -13.96
CA SER A 306 -0.77 17.22 -14.13
C SER A 306 -2.27 17.34 -14.31
N ALA A 307 -2.89 16.46 -15.09
CA ALA A 307 -4.33 16.49 -15.26
C ALA A 307 -5.06 16.16 -13.94
N ILE A 308 -4.57 15.15 -13.21
CA ILE A 308 -5.18 14.72 -11.95
C ILE A 308 -4.98 15.78 -10.84
N SER A 309 -3.78 16.34 -10.71
CA SER A 309 -3.50 17.39 -9.73
C SER A 309 -4.37 18.64 -9.97
N MET A 310 -4.54 19.04 -11.24
CA MET A 310 -5.43 20.15 -11.60
C MET A 310 -6.90 19.85 -11.30
N CYS A 311 -7.37 18.61 -11.52
CA CYS A 311 -8.74 18.22 -11.13
C CYS A 311 -8.94 18.40 -9.62
N VAL A 312 -8.01 17.92 -8.80
CA VAL A 312 -8.09 18.04 -7.34
C VAL A 312 -7.99 19.49 -6.88
N CYS A 313 -7.07 20.28 -7.43
CA CYS A 313 -6.94 21.70 -7.11
C CYS A 313 -8.17 22.52 -7.51
N SER A 314 -8.88 22.14 -8.58
CA SER A 314 -10.09 22.87 -9.01
C SER A 314 -11.24 22.81 -8.00
N LEU A 315 -11.25 21.81 -7.11
CA LEU A 315 -12.22 21.67 -6.02
C LEU A 315 -11.95 22.63 -4.86
N ALA A 316 -10.74 23.17 -4.75
CA ALA A 316 -10.34 24.03 -3.66
C ALA A 316 -10.91 25.46 -3.82
N LYS A 317 -11.08 26.15 -2.69
CA LYS A 317 -11.47 27.58 -2.67
C LYS A 317 -10.27 28.49 -2.43
N SER A 318 -9.29 28.01 -1.67
CA SER A 318 -8.06 28.72 -1.34
C SER A 318 -6.83 27.88 -1.67
N PHE A 319 -5.68 28.53 -1.76
CA PHE A 319 -4.36 27.91 -1.88
C PHE A 319 -4.13 26.88 -0.75
N LYS A 320 -4.56 27.21 0.48
CA LYS A 320 -4.45 26.33 1.65
C LYS A 320 -5.33 25.09 1.51
N ASP A 321 -6.56 25.24 1.01
CA ASP A 321 -7.45 24.09 0.77
C ASP A 321 -6.88 23.17 -0.31
N ALA A 322 -6.32 23.75 -1.38
CA ALA A 322 -5.69 22.98 -2.45
C ALA A 322 -4.49 22.17 -1.94
N GLN A 323 -3.65 22.77 -1.10
CA GLN A 323 -2.53 22.06 -0.46
C GLN A 323 -3.02 20.89 0.40
N ASN A 324 -4.11 21.07 1.15
CA ASN A 324 -4.71 20.00 1.93
C ASN A 324 -5.29 18.88 1.05
N TYR A 325 -5.94 19.22 -0.07
CA TYR A 325 -6.52 18.22 -0.99
C TYR A 325 -5.47 17.45 -1.79
N ILE A 326 -4.34 18.09 -2.08
CA ILE A 326 -3.23 17.45 -2.79
C ILE A 326 -2.51 16.43 -1.91
N THR A 327 -2.47 16.61 -0.59
CA THR A 327 -1.73 15.69 0.29
C THR A 327 -2.21 14.23 0.19
N PRO A 328 -3.54 13.93 0.26
CA PRO A 328 -4.06 12.59 -0.04
C PRO A 328 -3.75 12.10 -1.46
N LEU A 329 -3.81 12.98 -2.47
CA LEU A 329 -3.49 12.61 -3.84
C LEU A 329 -2.03 12.15 -3.98
N MET A 330 -1.11 12.87 -3.35
CA MET A 330 0.30 12.53 -3.31
C MET A 330 0.51 11.14 -2.69
N LEU A 331 -0.17 10.82 -1.59
CA LEU A 331 -0.11 9.47 -1.00
C LEU A 331 -0.68 8.39 -1.92
N ILE A 332 -1.81 8.65 -2.59
CA ILE A 332 -2.43 7.71 -3.55
C ILE A 332 -1.50 7.41 -4.72
N ILE A 333 -0.64 8.35 -5.12
CA ILE A 333 0.34 8.15 -6.19
C ILE A 333 1.66 7.57 -5.65
N MET A 334 2.06 7.89 -4.42
CA MET A 334 3.29 7.35 -3.83
C MET A 334 3.18 5.89 -3.40
N ILE A 335 2.03 5.47 -2.85
CA ILE A 335 1.89 4.08 -2.35
C ILE A 335 2.07 3.06 -3.48
N PRO A 336 1.42 3.19 -4.66
CA PRO A 336 1.63 2.24 -5.75
C PRO A 336 3.02 2.33 -6.39
N SER A 337 3.75 3.44 -6.27
CA SER A 337 5.10 3.52 -6.82
C SER A 337 6.12 2.72 -6.01
N TYR A 338 5.85 2.41 -4.74
CA TYR A 338 6.67 1.48 -3.92
C TYR A 338 6.70 0.05 -4.47
N VAL A 339 5.78 -0.31 -5.37
CA VAL A 339 5.75 -1.64 -6.01
C VAL A 339 7.07 -1.97 -6.72
N SER A 340 7.82 -0.96 -7.20
CA SER A 340 9.15 -1.20 -7.79
C SER A 340 10.18 -1.75 -6.79
N MET A 341 10.07 -1.37 -5.51
CA MET A 341 10.98 -1.79 -4.44
C MET A 341 10.71 -3.22 -3.96
N ILE A 342 9.50 -3.74 -4.20
CA ILE A 342 9.13 -5.10 -3.79
C ILE A 342 9.83 -6.11 -4.72
N PRO A 343 10.61 -7.06 -4.18
CA PRO A 343 11.20 -8.14 -4.96
C PRO A 343 10.11 -9.00 -5.62
N ASN A 344 10.42 -9.60 -6.78
CA ASN A 344 9.55 -10.53 -7.51
C ASN A 344 8.28 -9.95 -8.15
N ILE A 345 7.98 -8.66 -7.99
CA ILE A 345 6.95 -8.00 -8.81
C ILE A 345 7.60 -7.53 -10.13
N VAL A 346 7.08 -8.06 -11.24
CA VAL A 346 7.54 -7.81 -12.60
C VAL A 346 6.46 -7.11 -13.43
N LEU A 347 6.88 -6.43 -14.50
CA LEU A 347 5.95 -5.86 -15.47
C LEU A 347 5.31 -6.98 -16.28
N ASP A 348 3.99 -7.10 -16.19
CA ASP A 348 3.16 -8.03 -16.93
C ASP A 348 1.99 -7.27 -17.60
N ARG A 349 1.11 -7.99 -18.31
CA ARG A 349 -0.02 -7.35 -19.03
C ARG A 349 -1.01 -6.65 -18.10
N VAL A 350 -1.15 -7.11 -16.86
CA VAL A 350 -2.11 -6.55 -15.89
C VAL A 350 -1.52 -5.29 -15.24
N THR A 351 -0.31 -5.40 -14.70
CA THR A 351 0.42 -4.30 -14.07
C THR A 351 0.77 -3.19 -15.05
N ALA A 352 0.91 -3.48 -16.35
CA ALA A 352 1.10 -2.47 -17.40
C ALA A 352 -0.11 -1.53 -17.61
N VAL A 353 -1.32 -1.94 -17.19
CA VAL A 353 -2.54 -1.15 -17.34
C VAL A 353 -2.83 -0.31 -16.10
N ILE A 354 -2.35 -0.71 -14.92
CA ILE A 354 -2.58 -0.01 -13.66
C ILE A 354 -1.75 1.28 -13.62
N PRO A 355 -2.36 2.48 -13.54
CA PRO A 355 -1.62 3.74 -13.42
C PRO A 355 -0.61 3.72 -12.28
N VAL A 356 0.49 4.45 -12.44
CA VAL A 356 1.59 4.56 -11.47
C VAL A 356 2.40 3.26 -11.34
N VAL A 357 1.74 2.13 -11.10
CA VAL A 357 2.35 0.80 -11.05
C VAL A 357 3.04 0.50 -12.38
N ASN A 358 2.33 0.72 -13.49
CA ASN A 358 2.83 0.48 -14.84
C ASN A 358 4.17 1.18 -15.14
N ILE A 359 4.31 2.44 -14.75
CA ILE A 359 5.54 3.20 -14.96
C ILE A 359 6.61 2.81 -13.96
N SER A 360 6.25 2.60 -12.69
CA SER A 360 7.23 2.18 -11.69
C SER A 360 7.94 0.88 -12.08
N LEU A 361 7.17 -0.10 -12.57
CA LEU A 361 7.68 -1.40 -13.02
C LEU A 361 8.31 -1.33 -14.40
N LEU A 362 7.86 -0.44 -15.29
CA LEU A 362 8.51 -0.23 -16.57
C LEU A 362 9.91 0.36 -16.39
N ILE A 363 10.08 1.39 -15.55
CA ILE A 363 11.40 1.96 -15.27
C ILE A 363 12.32 0.88 -14.67
N LYS A 364 11.79 0.05 -13.74
CA LYS A 364 12.53 -1.10 -13.18
C LYS A 364 12.97 -2.09 -14.25
N SER A 365 12.05 -2.52 -15.13
CA SER A 365 12.29 -3.50 -16.19
C SER A 365 13.28 -3.00 -17.24
N VAL A 366 13.14 -1.72 -17.65
CA VAL A 366 13.99 -1.05 -18.62
C VAL A 366 15.41 -0.88 -18.09
N LEU A 367 15.58 -0.43 -16.84
CA LEU A 367 16.90 -0.31 -16.22
C LEU A 367 17.54 -1.67 -15.99
N SER A 368 16.76 -2.72 -15.69
CA SER A 368 17.27 -4.09 -15.54
C SER A 368 17.56 -4.80 -16.88
N PHE A 369 17.47 -4.10 -18.03
CA PHE A 369 17.65 -4.65 -19.38
C PHE A 369 16.71 -5.83 -19.73
N LYS A 370 15.55 -5.94 -19.05
CA LYS A 370 14.56 -7.01 -19.22
C LYS A 370 13.25 -6.45 -19.78
N SER A 371 13.31 -5.72 -20.90
CA SER A 371 12.15 -4.98 -21.44
C SER A 371 11.60 -5.57 -22.74
N ASP A 372 10.33 -5.96 -22.72
CA ASP A 372 9.57 -6.35 -23.91
C ASP A 372 8.91 -5.13 -24.58
N LEU A 373 9.09 -4.96 -25.89
CA LEU A 373 8.48 -3.87 -26.67
C LEU A 373 6.95 -3.86 -26.58
N ASN A 374 6.32 -5.03 -26.51
CA ASN A 374 4.87 -5.17 -26.39
C ASN A 374 4.34 -4.59 -25.07
N LEU A 375 5.07 -4.79 -23.96
CA LEU A 375 4.70 -4.24 -22.66
C LEU A 375 4.92 -2.74 -22.62
N ILE A 376 6.02 -2.23 -23.20
CA ILE A 376 6.26 -0.79 -23.32
C ILE A 376 5.11 -0.11 -24.10
N ALA A 377 4.71 -0.67 -25.24
CA ALA A 377 3.60 -0.13 -26.05
C ALA A 377 2.29 -0.11 -25.25
N LEU A 378 2.01 -1.15 -24.47
CA LEU A 378 0.81 -1.21 -23.61
C LEU A 378 0.82 -0.14 -22.52
N VAL A 379 1.97 0.10 -21.87
CA VAL A 379 2.11 1.17 -20.87
C VAL A 379 1.90 2.55 -21.49
N LEU A 380 2.50 2.81 -22.66
CA LEU A 380 2.32 4.06 -23.39
C LEU A 380 0.85 4.29 -23.77
N ALA A 381 0.19 3.27 -24.33
CA ALA A 381 -1.23 3.33 -24.71
C ALA A 381 -2.13 3.58 -23.49
N SER A 382 -1.86 2.89 -22.38
CA SER A 382 -2.57 3.09 -21.10
C SER A 382 -2.45 4.54 -20.62
N ASN A 383 -1.24 5.10 -20.56
CA ASN A 383 -1.02 6.47 -20.12
C ASN A 383 -1.72 7.50 -21.03
N VAL A 384 -1.68 7.31 -22.35
CA VAL A 384 -2.41 8.19 -23.28
C VAL A 384 -3.91 8.15 -23.02
N ALA A 385 -4.48 6.96 -22.78
CA ALA A 385 -5.89 6.82 -22.42
C ALA A 385 -6.22 7.55 -21.10
N PHE A 386 -5.35 7.45 -20.09
CA PHE A 386 -5.52 8.19 -18.82
C PHE A 386 -5.42 9.70 -18.98
N VAL A 387 -4.51 10.21 -19.83
CA VAL A 387 -4.43 11.64 -20.15
C VAL A 387 -5.75 12.13 -20.77
N ILE A 388 -6.27 11.42 -21.76
CA ILE A 388 -7.52 11.81 -22.44
C ILE A 388 -8.68 11.82 -21.44
N LEU A 389 -8.80 10.77 -20.62
CA LEU A 389 -9.86 10.66 -19.62
C LEU A 389 -9.78 11.79 -18.58
N ALA A 390 -8.58 12.11 -18.10
CA ALA A 390 -8.37 13.16 -17.11
C ALA A 390 -8.67 14.57 -17.68
N ILE A 391 -8.30 14.84 -18.94
CA ILE A 391 -8.65 16.11 -19.60
C ILE A 391 -10.17 16.24 -19.80
N ILE A 392 -10.86 15.16 -20.20
CA ILE A 392 -12.33 15.16 -20.31
C ILE A 392 -12.97 15.46 -18.96
N LEU A 393 -12.46 14.85 -17.88
CA LEU A 393 -12.94 15.08 -16.52
C LEU A 393 -12.72 16.53 -16.10
N LEU A 394 -11.51 17.06 -16.28
CA LEU A 394 -11.16 18.45 -15.97
C LEU A 394 -12.05 19.45 -16.72
N SER A 395 -12.28 19.22 -18.01
CA SER A 395 -13.17 20.04 -18.84
C SER A 395 -14.61 20.04 -18.33
N LYS A 396 -15.13 18.89 -17.86
CA LYS A 396 -16.46 18.81 -17.25
C LYS A 396 -16.54 19.56 -15.92
N MET A 397 -15.49 19.53 -15.10
CA MET A 397 -15.43 20.28 -13.83
C MET A 397 -15.46 21.80 -14.08
N PHE A 398 -14.78 22.27 -15.12
CA PHE A 398 -14.81 23.67 -15.55
C PHE A 398 -16.16 24.13 -16.11
N ASN A 399 -17.04 23.20 -16.49
CA ASN A 399 -18.42 23.53 -16.86
C ASN A 399 -19.36 23.59 -15.64
N SER A 400 -18.93 23.16 -14.46
CA SER A 400 -19.77 23.14 -13.26
C SER A 400 -19.53 24.36 -12.38
N GLU A 401 -20.50 25.26 -12.34
CA GLU A 401 -20.47 26.48 -11.53
C GLU A 401 -20.34 26.19 -10.03
N GLU A 402 -20.95 25.11 -9.52
CA GLU A 402 -20.85 24.75 -8.10
C GLU A 402 -19.41 24.43 -7.66
N ILE A 403 -18.63 23.76 -8.53
CA ILE A 403 -17.24 23.43 -8.26
C ILE A 403 -16.37 24.69 -8.35
N LEU A 404 -16.67 25.55 -9.34
CA LEU A 404 -15.97 26.79 -9.58
C LEU A 404 -16.24 27.87 -8.52
N PHE A 405 -17.44 27.95 -7.95
CA PHE A 405 -17.83 29.02 -7.01
C PHE A 405 -18.08 28.55 -5.58
N GLY A 406 -18.12 27.24 -5.34
CA GLY A 406 -17.98 26.65 -4.01
C GLY A 406 -18.94 27.19 -2.95
N ASN A 407 -20.25 27.09 -3.15
CA ASN A 407 -21.22 27.44 -2.09
C ASN A 407 -21.53 26.23 -1.20
N SER A 408 -20.96 26.18 0.01
CA SER A 408 -21.42 25.41 1.20
C SER A 408 -20.42 25.61 2.35
N LYS A 409 -20.80 26.28 3.45
CA LYS A 409 -21.56 25.89 4.67
C LYS A 409 -20.70 25.23 5.76
N SER A 410 -20.81 25.79 6.97
CA SER A 410 -20.08 25.44 8.18
C SER A 410 -20.40 24.03 8.69
N PHE A 411 -19.41 23.40 9.30
CA PHE A 411 -19.51 22.08 9.94
C PHE A 411 -20.53 22.09 11.09
N SER A 412 -21.57 21.25 11.01
CA SER A 412 -22.61 21.09 12.05
C SER A 412 -22.00 20.67 13.41
N PHE A 413 -20.94 19.86 13.38
CA PHE A 413 -20.22 19.39 14.56
C PHE A 413 -19.64 20.49 15.46
N LEU A 414 -19.29 21.65 14.89
CA LEU A 414 -18.76 22.80 15.65
C LEU A 414 -19.87 23.65 16.27
N GLU A 415 -21.15 23.34 15.99
CA GLU A 415 -22.26 24.02 16.63
C GLU A 415 -22.46 23.52 18.07
N LYS A 416 -22.64 24.47 19.00
CA LYS A 416 -22.95 24.14 20.39
C LYS A 416 -24.28 23.40 20.45
N ARG A 417 -24.34 22.32 21.25
CA ARG A 417 -25.55 21.50 21.48
C ARG A 417 -26.82 22.31 21.84
N SER A 418 -26.65 23.47 22.48
CA SER A 418 -27.75 24.40 22.81
C SER A 418 -28.51 24.88 21.57
N ASN A 419 -27.83 25.01 20.43
CA ASN A 419 -28.36 25.59 19.21
C ASN A 419 -29.04 24.55 18.31
N ILE A 420 -28.86 23.25 18.62
CA ILE A 420 -29.39 22.14 17.81
C ILE A 420 -30.87 21.90 18.15
N LYS A 421 -31.72 21.95 17.11
CA LYS A 421 -33.16 21.65 17.18
C LYS A 421 -33.40 20.15 17.36
N LYS A 422 -34.43 19.78 18.12
CA LYS A 422 -34.83 18.38 18.32
C LYS A 422 -35.33 17.78 17.00
N GLY A 423 -34.94 16.54 16.71
CA GLY A 423 -35.28 15.84 15.47
C GLY A 423 -34.36 16.17 14.30
N SER A 424 -33.15 16.65 14.55
CA SER A 424 -32.18 16.87 13.47
C SER A 424 -31.68 15.55 12.90
N ILE A 425 -31.42 15.54 11.60
CA ILE A 425 -30.84 14.41 10.87
C ILE A 425 -29.33 14.68 10.73
N PRO A 426 -28.45 13.67 10.85
CA PRO A 426 -27.01 13.87 10.67
C PRO A 426 -26.71 14.38 9.26
N THR A 427 -25.73 15.28 9.16
CA THR A 427 -25.25 15.81 7.90
C THR A 427 -24.17 14.91 7.29
N VAL A 428 -23.87 15.09 6.01
CA VAL A 428 -22.78 14.36 5.33
C VAL A 428 -21.45 14.51 6.07
N SER A 429 -21.15 15.72 6.57
CA SER A 429 -19.93 15.96 7.35
C SER A 429 -19.89 15.18 8.66
N ASP A 430 -21.03 15.05 9.34
CA ASP A 430 -21.11 14.28 10.59
C ASP A 430 -20.86 12.80 10.32
N GLY A 431 -21.40 12.26 9.22
CA GLY A 431 -21.14 10.90 8.76
C GLY A 431 -19.66 10.64 8.48
N VAL A 432 -19.01 11.54 7.73
CA VAL A 432 -17.58 11.41 7.39
C VAL A 432 -16.69 11.48 8.63
N ILE A 433 -16.96 12.42 9.55
CA ILE A 433 -16.18 12.55 10.80
C ILE A 433 -16.36 11.31 11.67
N LEU A 434 -17.60 10.85 11.87
CA LEU A 434 -17.85 9.69 12.71
C LEU A 434 -17.20 8.43 12.11
N TYR A 435 -17.23 8.28 10.79
CA TYR A 435 -16.51 7.22 10.10
C TYR A 435 -14.99 7.30 10.32
N ALA A 436 -14.40 8.48 10.16
CA ALA A 436 -12.96 8.67 10.36
C ALA A 436 -12.54 8.36 11.81
N VAL A 437 -13.31 8.85 12.81
CA VAL A 437 -13.07 8.55 14.23
C VAL A 437 -13.23 7.05 14.50
N GLY A 438 -14.28 6.43 13.97
CA GLY A 438 -14.50 4.99 14.08
C GLY A 438 -13.35 4.18 13.48
N LEU A 439 -12.83 4.58 12.32
CA LEU A 439 -11.71 3.94 11.64
C LEU A 439 -10.42 4.04 12.46
N VAL A 440 -10.09 5.23 12.96
CA VAL A 440 -8.91 5.45 13.83
C VAL A 440 -9.04 4.62 15.10
N LEU A 441 -10.20 4.61 15.75
CA LEU A 441 -10.43 3.80 16.95
C LEU A 441 -10.32 2.31 16.66
N LEU A 442 -10.84 1.81 15.53
CA LEU A 442 -10.67 0.42 15.14
C LEU A 442 -9.19 0.07 14.94
N ILE A 443 -8.45 0.90 14.22
CA ILE A 443 -7.05 0.66 13.88
C ILE A 443 -6.16 0.65 15.13
N TYR A 444 -6.31 1.62 16.04
CA TYR A 444 -5.41 1.75 17.19
C TYR A 444 -5.93 1.05 18.44
N VAL A 445 -7.20 1.24 18.80
CA VAL A 445 -7.76 0.66 20.03
C VAL A 445 -8.30 -0.73 19.75
N GLY A 446 -9.03 -0.89 18.64
CA GLY A 446 -9.69 -2.14 18.29
C GLY A 446 -8.70 -3.28 18.05
N SER A 447 -7.67 -3.03 17.25
CA SER A 447 -6.61 -4.03 16.98
C SER A 447 -5.89 -4.46 18.27
N LEU A 448 -5.50 -3.52 19.13
CA LEU A 448 -4.83 -3.83 20.40
C LEU A 448 -5.71 -4.65 21.34
N VAL A 449 -6.98 -4.29 21.44
CA VAL A 449 -7.96 -5.00 22.28
C VAL A 449 -8.24 -6.41 21.75
N GLN A 450 -8.35 -6.57 20.42
CA GLN A 450 -8.53 -7.88 19.78
C GLN A 450 -7.30 -8.78 19.97
N ILE A 451 -6.08 -8.25 19.81
CA ILE A 451 -4.86 -9.03 20.04
C ILE A 451 -4.73 -9.45 21.50
N LYS A 452 -5.01 -8.54 22.45
CA LYS A 452 -4.85 -8.82 23.89
C LYS A 452 -5.91 -9.76 24.46
N PHE A 453 -7.17 -9.64 24.02
CA PHE A 453 -8.31 -10.33 24.63
C PHE A 453 -9.01 -11.32 23.68
N GLY A 454 -8.49 -11.54 22.46
CA GLY A 454 -9.05 -12.48 21.48
C GLY A 454 -10.52 -12.21 21.18
N MET A 455 -11.36 -13.25 21.33
CA MET A 455 -12.81 -13.18 21.09
C MET A 455 -13.53 -12.15 21.98
N ALA A 456 -13.13 -12.02 23.26
CA ALA A 456 -13.67 -10.97 24.12
C ALA A 456 -13.30 -9.59 23.58
N GLY A 457 -12.12 -9.46 22.97
CA GLY A 457 -11.71 -8.27 22.26
C GLY A 457 -12.60 -7.94 21.07
N ILE A 458 -13.00 -8.93 20.25
CA ILE A 458 -13.96 -8.75 19.15
C ILE A 458 -15.28 -8.17 19.69
N ILE A 459 -15.83 -8.75 20.76
CA ILE A 459 -17.06 -8.27 21.40
C ILE A 459 -16.91 -6.82 21.89
N MET A 460 -15.80 -6.51 22.58
CA MET A 460 -15.50 -5.14 23.04
C MET A 460 -15.42 -4.15 21.87
N THR A 461 -14.81 -4.55 20.74
CA THR A 461 -14.74 -3.69 19.55
C THR A 461 -16.11 -3.42 18.94
N GLN A 462 -17.02 -4.39 18.95
CA GLN A 462 -18.39 -4.18 18.46
C GLN A 462 -19.18 -3.23 19.37
N PHE A 463 -19.01 -3.33 20.70
CA PHE A 463 -19.58 -2.36 21.65
C PHE A 463 -18.99 -0.95 21.48
N MET A 464 -17.70 -0.85 21.16
CA MET A 464 -17.07 0.42 20.82
C MET A 464 -17.69 1.02 19.54
N ILE A 465 -17.82 0.23 18.46
CA ILE A 465 -18.37 0.67 17.18
C ILE A 465 -19.82 1.15 17.34
N ILE A 466 -20.68 0.42 18.05
CA ILE A 466 -22.09 0.81 18.24
C ILE A 466 -22.24 2.05 19.13
N SER A 467 -21.34 2.26 20.10
CA SER A 467 -21.41 3.41 21.00
C SER A 467 -21.26 4.74 20.27
N LEU A 468 -20.40 4.81 19.24
CA LEU A 468 -20.13 6.02 18.45
C LEU A 468 -21.39 6.63 17.82
N PRO A 469 -22.15 5.95 16.95
CA PRO A 469 -23.33 6.50 16.29
C PRO A 469 -24.47 6.75 17.28
N LEU A 470 -24.60 5.95 18.34
CA LEU A 470 -25.63 6.15 19.36
C LEU A 470 -25.36 7.41 20.20
N LEU A 471 -24.14 7.56 20.71
CA LEU A 471 -23.75 8.74 21.48
C LEU A 471 -23.82 10.01 20.62
N PHE A 472 -23.40 9.94 19.36
CA PHE A 472 -23.48 11.06 18.44
C PHE A 472 -24.93 11.43 18.13
N ALA A 473 -25.80 10.45 17.84
CA ALA A 473 -27.23 10.67 17.64
C ALA A 473 -27.91 11.30 18.88
N CYS A 474 -27.52 10.88 20.09
CA CYS A 474 -27.93 11.51 21.35
C CYS A 474 -27.44 12.96 21.49
N TYR A 475 -26.20 13.24 21.08
CA TYR A 475 -25.61 14.58 21.14
C TYR A 475 -26.39 15.56 20.26
N ILE A 476 -26.68 15.18 19.02
CA ILE A 476 -27.43 16.02 18.06
C ILE A 476 -28.95 16.02 18.30
N LYS A 477 -29.48 15.32 19.32
CA LYS A 477 -30.95 15.22 19.56
C LYS A 477 -31.71 14.66 18.35
N ALA A 478 -31.12 13.67 17.67
CA ALA A 478 -31.72 13.05 16.50
C ALA A 478 -33.00 12.26 16.82
N ASP A 479 -33.86 12.11 15.81
CA ASP A 479 -34.93 11.11 15.86
C ASP A 479 -34.35 9.72 15.55
N PHE A 480 -34.20 8.89 16.59
CA PHE A 480 -33.64 7.55 16.47
C PHE A 480 -34.42 6.65 15.51
N LYS A 481 -35.75 6.77 15.48
CA LYS A 481 -36.58 5.95 14.60
C LYS A 481 -36.32 6.29 13.14
N GLU A 482 -36.16 7.57 12.86
CA GLU A 482 -35.92 8.09 11.51
C GLU A 482 -34.47 7.92 11.04
N VAL A 483 -33.49 8.07 11.93
CA VAL A 483 -32.06 7.92 11.60
C VAL A 483 -31.67 6.45 11.47
N PHE A 484 -32.12 5.58 12.37
CA PHE A 484 -31.76 4.16 12.33
C PHE A 484 -32.77 3.30 11.56
N SER A 485 -33.80 3.89 10.95
CA SER A 485 -34.82 3.18 10.16
C SER A 485 -35.44 2.00 10.95
N LEU A 486 -35.85 2.26 12.19
CA LEU A 486 -36.40 1.26 13.11
C LEU A 486 -37.89 1.02 12.81
N THR A 487 -38.16 0.41 11.66
CA THR A 487 -39.51 0.00 11.24
C THR A 487 -39.57 -1.50 11.01
N VAL A 488 -40.74 -2.12 11.23
CA VAL A 488 -40.92 -3.56 10.99
C VAL A 488 -41.04 -3.81 9.49
N PRO A 489 -40.21 -4.68 8.88
CA PRO A 489 -40.26 -4.93 7.44
C PRO A 489 -41.45 -5.83 7.07
N LYS A 490 -42.01 -5.61 5.87
CA LYS A 490 -42.98 -6.55 5.30
C LYS A 490 -42.27 -7.82 4.82
N LEU A 491 -42.93 -8.98 4.92
CA LEU A 491 -42.41 -10.27 4.45
C LEU A 491 -41.91 -10.25 3.00
N LYS A 492 -42.60 -9.50 2.13
CA LYS A 492 -42.19 -9.29 0.74
C LYS A 492 -40.79 -8.66 0.62
N HIS A 493 -40.48 -7.68 1.48
CA HIS A 493 -39.17 -7.03 1.48
C HIS A 493 -38.09 -7.98 2.00
N VAL A 494 -38.39 -8.76 3.05
CA VAL A 494 -37.47 -9.80 3.56
C VAL A 494 -37.15 -10.82 2.47
N PHE A 495 -38.17 -11.39 1.84
CA PHE A 495 -37.98 -12.39 0.77
C PHE A 495 -37.21 -11.83 -0.43
N GLY A 496 -37.60 -10.65 -0.93
CA GLY A 496 -36.92 -10.01 -2.06
C GLY A 496 -35.45 -9.71 -1.76
N SER A 497 -35.15 -9.27 -0.53
CA SER A 497 -33.78 -9.00 -0.08
C SER A 497 -32.94 -10.27 0.10
N ILE A 498 -33.52 -11.38 0.57
CA ILE A 498 -32.81 -12.67 0.66
C ILE A 498 -32.45 -13.17 -0.75
N VAL A 499 -33.39 -13.13 -1.70
CA VAL A 499 -33.12 -13.54 -3.09
C VAL A 499 -32.04 -12.66 -3.72
N LEU A 500 -32.10 -11.35 -3.50
CA LEU A 500 -31.07 -10.40 -3.94
C LEU A 500 -29.71 -10.73 -3.32
N TRP A 501 -29.66 -11.05 -2.03
CA TRP A 501 -28.43 -11.44 -1.33
C TRP A 501 -27.85 -12.74 -1.87
N ILE A 502 -28.64 -13.78 -2.13
CA ILE A 502 -28.12 -15.05 -2.70
C ILE A 502 -27.47 -14.79 -4.06
N GLY A 503 -28.14 -14.04 -4.94
CA GLY A 503 -27.58 -13.67 -6.25
C GLY A 503 -26.30 -12.83 -6.13
N GLY A 504 -26.27 -11.89 -5.18
CA GLY A 504 -25.10 -11.08 -4.86
C GLY A 504 -23.94 -11.88 -4.26
N TYR A 505 -24.23 -12.83 -3.38
CA TYR A 505 -23.23 -13.68 -2.72
C TYR A 505 -22.48 -14.53 -3.74
N ILE A 506 -23.19 -15.10 -4.73
CA ILE A 506 -22.57 -15.83 -5.84
C ILE A 506 -21.63 -14.91 -6.65
N LEU A 507 -22.06 -13.68 -6.96
CA LEU A 507 -21.22 -12.71 -7.68
C LEU A 507 -19.94 -12.37 -6.88
N ILE A 508 -20.09 -12.11 -5.58
CA ILE A 508 -18.99 -11.80 -4.66
C ILE A 508 -18.00 -12.96 -4.57
N MET A 509 -18.49 -14.20 -4.56
CA MET A 509 -17.66 -15.41 -4.60
C MET A 509 -16.78 -15.46 -5.85
N ILE A 510 -17.36 -15.21 -7.04
CA ILE A 510 -16.61 -15.14 -8.30
C ILE A 510 -15.54 -14.05 -8.24
N ILE A 511 -15.91 -12.85 -7.78
CA ILE A 511 -14.98 -11.71 -7.68
C ILE A 511 -13.85 -12.01 -6.71
N THR A 512 -14.15 -12.64 -5.57
CA THR A 512 -13.14 -13.01 -4.56
C THR A 512 -12.12 -13.97 -5.15
N GLN A 513 -12.57 -15.00 -5.88
CA GLN A 513 -11.67 -15.96 -6.53
C GLN A 513 -10.84 -15.31 -7.64
N LEU A 514 -11.40 -14.35 -8.39
CA LEU A 514 -10.65 -13.58 -9.37
C LEU A 514 -9.55 -12.73 -8.71
N ILE A 515 -9.84 -12.09 -7.57
CA ILE A 515 -8.85 -11.30 -6.82
C ILE A 515 -7.75 -12.21 -6.29
N LEU A 516 -8.08 -13.37 -5.72
CA LEU A 516 -7.09 -14.33 -5.23
C LEU A 516 -6.20 -14.89 -6.36
N PHE A 517 -6.77 -15.10 -7.56
CA PHE A 517 -6.01 -15.48 -8.74
C PHE A 517 -5.02 -14.39 -9.18
N LEU A 518 -5.43 -13.11 -9.12
CA LEU A 518 -4.56 -11.98 -9.46
C LEU A 518 -3.50 -11.68 -8.39
N PHE A 519 -3.77 -12.03 -7.12
CA PHE A 519 -2.89 -11.74 -5.97
C PHE A 519 -2.71 -12.97 -5.05
N PRO A 520 -2.05 -14.05 -5.52
CA PRO A 520 -1.98 -15.33 -4.80
C PRO A 520 -1.23 -15.26 -3.47
N GLN A 521 -0.27 -14.34 -3.31
CA GLN A 521 0.49 -14.17 -2.06
C GLN A 521 -0.39 -13.77 -0.86
N ASN A 522 -1.59 -13.25 -1.10
CA ASN A 522 -2.50 -12.85 -0.04
C ASN A 522 -3.34 -14.02 0.52
N MET A 523 -3.28 -15.23 -0.08
CA MET A 523 -3.99 -16.41 0.42
C MET A 523 -3.50 -16.84 1.80
N GLU A 524 -2.17 -16.85 2.03
CA GLU A 524 -1.58 -17.23 3.32
C GLU A 524 -1.94 -16.24 4.43
N VAL A 525 -2.01 -14.94 4.09
CA VAL A 525 -2.44 -13.87 5.01
C VAL A 525 -3.91 -14.03 5.37
N ALA A 526 -4.78 -14.31 4.39
CA ALA A 526 -6.19 -14.55 4.64
C ALA A 526 -6.43 -15.81 5.50
N GLU A 527 -5.67 -16.87 5.27
CA GLU A 527 -5.80 -18.14 6.01
C GLU A 527 -5.30 -18.00 7.46
N SER A 528 -4.20 -17.27 7.69
CA SER A 528 -3.68 -17.00 9.02
C SER A 528 -4.61 -16.11 9.86
N LEU A 529 -5.21 -15.07 9.26
CA LEU A 529 -6.24 -14.25 9.93
C LEU A 529 -7.50 -15.07 10.28
N ASN A 530 -7.96 -15.94 9.38
CA ASN A 530 -9.09 -16.82 9.65
C ASN A 530 -8.79 -17.84 10.78
N LYS A 531 -7.55 -18.32 10.92
CA LYS A 531 -7.17 -19.19 12.05
C LYS A 531 -7.11 -18.44 13.38
N ALA A 532 -6.80 -17.14 13.38
CA ALA A 532 -6.71 -16.32 14.59
C ALA A 532 -8.08 -15.85 15.13
N LEU A 533 -9.07 -15.65 14.26
CA LEU A 533 -10.36 -15.07 14.63
C LEU A 533 -11.40 -16.08 15.11
N PHE A 534 -11.32 -17.35 14.69
CA PHE A 534 -12.34 -18.36 14.98
C PHE A 534 -11.89 -19.28 16.12
N ILE A 535 -12.74 -19.43 17.15
CA ILE A 535 -12.53 -20.45 18.18
C ILE A 535 -13.00 -21.78 17.61
N LYS A 536 -12.08 -22.75 17.47
CA LYS A 536 -12.36 -24.04 16.83
C LYS A 536 -13.51 -24.81 17.48
N ASP A 537 -13.72 -24.68 18.79
CA ASP A 537 -14.59 -25.61 19.54
C ASP A 537 -16.01 -25.09 19.85
N SER A 538 -16.39 -23.88 19.42
CA SER A 538 -17.73 -23.34 19.72
C SER A 538 -18.38 -22.59 18.55
N VAL A 539 -19.20 -23.32 17.78
CA VAL A 539 -20.04 -22.75 16.70
C VAL A 539 -20.98 -21.68 17.26
N LEU A 540 -21.60 -21.93 18.41
CA LEU A 540 -22.57 -21.00 19.00
C LEU A 540 -21.90 -19.66 19.36
N LEU A 541 -20.73 -19.70 20.00
CA LEU A 541 -20.01 -18.49 20.35
C LEU A 541 -19.54 -17.73 19.10
N ASN A 542 -19.07 -18.43 18.07
CA ASN A 542 -18.71 -17.82 16.80
C ASN A 542 -19.93 -17.20 16.09
N LEU A 543 -21.10 -17.84 16.11
CA LEU A 543 -22.34 -17.28 15.57
C LEU A 543 -22.75 -16.01 16.32
N LEU A 544 -22.61 -15.98 17.65
CA LEU A 544 -22.96 -14.79 18.43
C LEU A 544 -21.98 -13.63 18.21
N ALA A 545 -20.67 -13.89 18.27
CA ALA A 545 -19.65 -12.84 18.26
C ALA A 545 -19.20 -12.41 16.85
N ILE A 546 -19.23 -13.29 15.86
CA ILE A 546 -18.73 -13.04 14.49
C ILE A 546 -19.90 -12.83 13.50
N ALA A 547 -21.09 -13.37 13.78
CA ALA A 547 -22.26 -13.18 12.91
C ALA A 547 -23.30 -12.20 13.49
N LEU A 548 -23.85 -12.48 14.67
CA LEU A 548 -24.98 -11.71 15.20
C LEU A 548 -24.57 -10.31 15.67
N LEU A 549 -23.51 -10.21 16.47
CA LEU A 549 -23.09 -8.94 17.05
C LEU A 549 -22.65 -7.92 15.97
N PRO A 550 -21.80 -8.27 14.98
CA PRO A 550 -21.48 -7.38 13.86
C PRO A 550 -22.71 -6.99 13.04
N ALA A 551 -23.61 -7.94 12.79
CA ALA A 551 -24.84 -7.68 12.06
C ALA A 551 -25.74 -6.65 12.74
N ILE A 552 -25.64 -6.44 14.05
CA ILE A 552 -26.38 -5.39 14.75
C ILE A 552 -25.55 -4.09 14.80
N CYS A 553 -24.32 -4.18 15.31
CA CYS A 553 -23.47 -3.04 15.60
C CYS A 553 -23.04 -2.29 14.32
N GLU A 554 -22.57 -3.03 13.31
CA GLU A 554 -22.10 -2.44 12.06
C GLU A 554 -23.27 -1.93 11.23
N GLU A 555 -24.42 -2.62 11.22
CA GLU A 555 -25.61 -2.12 10.51
C GLU A 555 -26.11 -0.80 11.10
N LEU A 556 -26.15 -0.66 12.43
CA LEU A 556 -26.49 0.62 13.08
C LEU A 556 -25.53 1.73 12.69
N PHE A 557 -24.23 1.44 12.60
CA PHE A 557 -23.23 2.39 12.15
C PHE A 557 -23.42 2.77 10.67
N PHE A 558 -23.45 1.79 9.77
CA PHE A 558 -23.39 2.01 8.33
C PHE A 558 -24.74 2.29 7.68
N ARG A 559 -25.80 1.54 8.02
CA ARG A 559 -27.14 1.66 7.41
C ARG A 559 -28.06 2.57 8.22
N GLY A 560 -27.83 2.64 9.52
CA GLY A 560 -28.46 3.65 10.37
C GLY A 560 -27.82 5.01 10.14
N PHE A 561 -26.66 5.24 10.76
CA PHE A 561 -26.08 6.58 10.83
C PHE A 561 -25.50 7.07 9.49
N ILE A 562 -24.55 6.33 8.90
CA ILE A 562 -23.84 6.76 7.68
C ILE A 562 -24.81 6.90 6.50
N PHE A 563 -25.61 5.87 6.20
CA PHE A 563 -26.57 5.93 5.11
C PHE A 563 -27.59 7.06 5.28
N SER A 564 -28.09 7.33 6.48
CA SER A 564 -28.98 8.48 6.75
C SER A 564 -28.28 9.83 6.51
N SER A 565 -26.99 9.92 6.86
CA SER A 565 -26.17 11.14 6.66
C SER A 565 -26.05 11.52 5.18
N PHE A 566 -25.95 10.51 4.29
CA PHE A 566 -25.85 10.72 2.85
C PHE A 566 -27.21 10.74 2.12
N SER A 567 -28.23 10.03 2.60
CA SER A 567 -29.50 9.86 1.87
C SER A 567 -30.48 11.02 2.04
N LYS A 568 -30.40 11.78 3.13
CA LYS A 568 -31.34 12.85 3.47
C LYS A 568 -30.80 14.27 3.21
N SER A 569 -29.76 14.40 2.39
CA SER A 569 -29.34 15.68 1.83
C SER A 569 -30.42 16.24 0.89
N LYS A 570 -30.50 17.57 0.73
CA LYS A 570 -31.67 18.29 0.17
C LYS A 570 -32.06 17.91 -1.27
N ASP A 571 -31.26 17.14 -2.01
CA ASP A 571 -31.51 16.78 -3.41
C ASP A 571 -31.93 15.30 -3.59
N LYS A 572 -33.24 15.04 -3.54
CA LYS A 572 -33.84 13.73 -3.20
C LYS A 572 -33.45 12.53 -4.08
N ASN A 573 -33.22 12.67 -5.39
CA ASN A 573 -33.04 11.50 -6.28
C ASN A 573 -31.59 11.20 -6.69
N LYS A 574 -30.71 12.21 -6.78
CA LYS A 574 -29.25 12.00 -6.97
C LYS A 574 -28.55 11.61 -5.66
N SER A 575 -29.04 12.08 -4.52
CA SER A 575 -28.45 11.80 -3.19
C SER A 575 -28.56 10.34 -2.75
N ILE A 576 -29.65 9.64 -3.11
CA ILE A 576 -29.90 8.26 -2.62
C ILE A 576 -28.97 7.24 -3.28
N LYS A 577 -28.76 7.32 -4.60
CA LYS A 577 -27.84 6.39 -5.28
C LYS A 577 -26.41 6.53 -4.74
N LEU A 578 -25.95 7.77 -4.55
CA LEU A 578 -24.67 8.06 -3.93
C LEU A 578 -24.62 7.56 -2.48
N ALA A 579 -25.69 7.72 -1.69
CA ALA A 579 -25.75 7.21 -0.32
C ALA A 579 -25.61 5.69 -0.24
N ILE A 580 -26.26 4.94 -1.14
CA ILE A 580 -26.15 3.48 -1.22
C ILE A 580 -24.69 3.08 -1.53
N ILE A 581 -24.10 3.71 -2.54
CA ILE A 581 -22.72 3.41 -2.97
C ILE A 581 -21.72 3.78 -1.86
N CYS A 582 -21.80 5.00 -1.33
CA CYS A 582 -20.89 5.47 -0.27
C CYS A 582 -21.01 4.63 1.00
N SER A 583 -22.22 4.32 1.47
CA SER A 583 -22.42 3.45 2.65
C SER A 583 -21.79 2.07 2.44
N GLY A 584 -21.97 1.47 1.26
CA GLY A 584 -21.38 0.18 0.94
C GLY A 584 -19.85 0.21 0.80
N VAL A 585 -19.30 1.21 0.11
CA VAL A 585 -17.83 1.34 -0.06
C VAL A 585 -17.15 1.62 1.28
N LEU A 586 -17.71 2.51 2.10
CA LEU A 586 -17.18 2.76 3.45
C LEU A 586 -17.25 1.52 4.33
N PHE A 587 -18.30 0.71 4.20
CA PHE A 587 -18.39 -0.59 4.89
C PHE A 587 -17.26 -1.54 4.49
N GLY A 588 -16.92 -1.61 3.19
CA GLY A 588 -15.83 -2.46 2.73
C GLY A 588 -14.44 -1.97 3.13
N ILE A 589 -14.20 -0.66 3.09
CA ILE A 589 -12.93 -0.06 3.55
C ILE A 589 -12.70 -0.33 5.05
N MET A 590 -13.76 -0.32 5.87
CA MET A 590 -13.67 -0.57 7.31
C MET A 590 -13.07 -1.94 7.67
N HIS A 591 -13.13 -2.91 6.76
CA HIS A 591 -12.58 -4.24 6.99
C HIS A 591 -11.05 -4.32 6.86
N MET A 592 -10.40 -3.25 6.34
CA MET A 592 -8.93 -3.10 6.29
C MET A 592 -8.16 -4.25 5.63
N ASP A 593 -8.82 -5.04 4.79
CA ASP A 593 -8.26 -6.16 4.05
C ASP A 593 -8.47 -5.93 2.56
N PHE A 594 -7.37 -5.75 1.83
CA PHE A 594 -7.36 -5.47 0.40
C PHE A 594 -8.19 -6.47 -0.42
N ILE A 595 -8.16 -7.77 -0.06
CA ILE A 595 -8.94 -8.79 -0.76
C ILE A 595 -10.43 -8.58 -0.51
N ARG A 596 -10.80 -8.23 0.74
CA ARG A 596 -12.20 -8.12 1.16
C ARG A 596 -12.84 -6.81 0.76
N ILE A 597 -12.11 -5.72 0.56
CA ILE A 597 -12.69 -4.38 0.31
C ILE A 597 -13.72 -4.42 -0.83
N ILE A 598 -13.39 -4.96 -2.00
CA ILE A 598 -14.30 -4.97 -3.16
C ILE A 598 -15.52 -5.90 -2.90
N PRO A 599 -15.32 -7.19 -2.54
CA PRO A 599 -16.43 -8.11 -2.22
C PRO A 599 -17.39 -7.57 -1.14
N THR A 600 -16.83 -7.08 -0.03
CA THR A 600 -17.62 -6.54 1.10
C THR A 600 -18.30 -5.22 0.75
N SER A 601 -17.74 -4.40 -0.13
CA SER A 601 -18.40 -3.18 -0.63
C SER A 601 -19.64 -3.49 -1.45
N ILE A 602 -19.61 -4.54 -2.28
CA ILE A 602 -20.77 -4.97 -3.07
C ILE A 602 -21.89 -5.48 -2.16
N LEU A 603 -21.55 -6.29 -1.16
CA LEU A 603 -22.49 -6.72 -0.11
C LEU A 603 -23.04 -5.50 0.65
N GLY A 604 -22.13 -4.58 0.96
CA GLY A 604 -22.31 -3.20 1.35
C GLY A 604 -23.54 -2.53 0.74
N ILE A 605 -23.46 -2.42 -0.59
CA ILE A 605 -24.43 -1.80 -1.48
C ILE A 605 -25.77 -2.56 -1.46
N ILE A 606 -25.75 -3.90 -1.50
CA ILE A 606 -26.96 -4.73 -1.48
C ILE A 606 -27.76 -4.51 -0.19
N PHE A 607 -27.08 -4.45 0.94
CA PHE A 607 -27.71 -4.20 2.24
C PHE A 607 -28.29 -2.78 2.30
N ALA A 608 -27.53 -1.77 1.87
CA ALA A 608 -28.03 -0.39 1.82
C ALA A 608 -29.24 -0.22 0.89
N TYR A 609 -29.23 -0.88 -0.28
CA TYR A 609 -30.38 -0.90 -1.19
C TYR A 609 -31.60 -1.59 -0.56
N SER A 610 -31.38 -2.69 0.19
CA SER A 610 -32.45 -3.39 0.91
C SER A 610 -33.08 -2.54 2.01
N VAL A 611 -32.30 -1.77 2.76
CA VAL A 611 -32.81 -0.80 3.74
C VAL A 611 -33.58 0.31 3.05
N TYR A 612 -33.07 0.86 1.95
CA TYR A 612 -33.78 1.88 1.17
C TYR A 612 -35.16 1.41 0.70
N LYS A 613 -35.27 0.19 0.19
CA LYS A 613 -36.55 -0.35 -0.32
C LYS A 613 -37.52 -0.81 0.76
N SER A 614 -36.99 -1.31 1.87
CA SER A 614 -37.82 -1.81 2.98
C SER A 614 -38.19 -0.74 4.01
N GLY A 615 -37.41 0.35 4.09
CA GLY A 615 -37.47 1.33 5.16
C GLY A 615 -37.03 0.79 6.53
N SER A 616 -36.39 -0.38 6.56
CA SER A 616 -36.12 -1.15 7.78
C SER A 616 -34.69 -1.65 7.83
N ILE A 617 -33.98 -1.28 8.90
CA ILE A 617 -32.62 -1.79 9.15
C ILE A 617 -32.59 -3.28 9.51
N PHE A 618 -33.69 -3.83 10.03
CA PHE A 618 -33.76 -5.25 10.40
C PHE A 618 -33.57 -6.18 9.20
N VAL A 619 -33.91 -5.71 7.98
CA VAL A 619 -33.65 -6.48 6.75
C VAL A 619 -32.14 -6.62 6.52
N SER A 620 -31.36 -5.55 6.68
CA SER A 620 -29.91 -5.66 6.49
C SER A 620 -29.23 -6.39 7.64
N MET A 621 -29.70 -6.23 8.88
CA MET A 621 -29.22 -7.04 10.03
C MET A 621 -29.41 -8.54 9.76
N LEU A 622 -30.56 -8.94 9.24
CA LEU A 622 -30.79 -10.33 8.87
C LEU A 622 -29.85 -10.80 7.76
N LEU A 623 -29.69 -10.02 6.69
CA LEU A 623 -28.80 -10.40 5.58
C LEU A 623 -27.32 -10.47 6.00
N HIS A 624 -26.86 -9.55 6.85
CA HIS A 624 -25.52 -9.55 7.40
C HIS A 624 -25.31 -10.77 8.30
N PHE A 625 -26.26 -11.06 9.19
CA PHE A 625 -26.22 -12.25 10.03
C PHE A 625 -26.15 -13.53 9.19
N LEU A 626 -26.98 -13.65 8.14
CA LEU A 626 -26.94 -14.80 7.22
C LEU A 626 -25.59 -14.93 6.53
N ASN A 627 -25.03 -13.83 6.02
CA ASN A 627 -23.73 -13.81 5.35
C ASN A 627 -22.61 -14.34 6.26
N ASN A 628 -22.52 -13.81 7.49
CA ASN A 628 -21.47 -14.20 8.41
C ASN A 628 -21.72 -15.59 9.00
N SER A 629 -22.98 -16.00 9.14
CA SER A 629 -23.34 -17.36 9.56
C SER A 629 -22.87 -18.40 8.55
N VAL A 630 -23.00 -18.13 7.25
CA VAL A 630 -22.45 -19.01 6.20
C VAL A 630 -20.94 -19.15 6.35
N ALA A 631 -20.22 -18.05 6.59
CA ALA A 631 -18.77 -18.10 6.82
C ALA A 631 -18.39 -18.91 8.09
N VAL A 632 -19.11 -18.72 9.20
CA VAL A 632 -18.91 -19.48 10.44
C VAL A 632 -19.15 -20.98 10.23
N VAL A 633 -20.24 -21.35 9.55
CA VAL A 633 -20.60 -22.74 9.28
C VAL A 633 -19.58 -23.40 8.36
N LEU A 634 -19.15 -22.73 7.28
CA LEU A 634 -18.16 -23.26 6.34
C LEU A 634 -16.78 -23.44 6.97
N ASN A 635 -16.41 -22.58 7.93
CA ASN A 635 -15.15 -22.70 8.65
C ASN A 635 -15.16 -23.90 9.61
N HIS A 636 -16.27 -24.10 10.34
CA HIS A 636 -16.36 -25.18 11.33
C HIS A 636 -16.68 -26.56 10.72
N TYR A 637 -17.48 -26.61 9.65
CA TYR A 637 -17.87 -27.85 8.97
C TYR A 637 -17.23 -27.93 7.57
N THR A 638 -16.10 -28.62 7.48
CA THR A 638 -15.35 -28.82 6.22
C THR A 638 -15.96 -29.89 5.31
N THR A 639 -16.94 -30.65 5.80
CA THR A 639 -17.67 -31.68 5.06
C THR A 639 -19.18 -31.56 5.30
N GLY A 640 -19.99 -31.65 4.24
CA GLY A 640 -21.45 -31.61 4.33
C GLY A 640 -22.12 -31.01 3.09
N ASN A 641 -23.45 -31.02 3.06
CA ASN A 641 -24.23 -30.53 1.92
C ASN A 641 -23.99 -29.04 1.63
N ILE A 642 -23.81 -28.21 2.67
CA ILE A 642 -23.52 -26.77 2.52
C ILE A 642 -22.13 -26.56 1.89
N THR A 643 -21.13 -27.30 2.36
CA THR A 643 -19.76 -27.23 1.81
C THR A 643 -19.72 -27.73 0.36
N ASN A 644 -20.47 -28.78 0.04
CA ASN A 644 -20.58 -29.29 -1.34
C ASN A 644 -21.23 -28.25 -2.26
N LEU A 645 -22.28 -27.57 -1.80
CA LEU A 645 -22.94 -26.50 -2.55
C LEU A 645 -22.00 -25.29 -2.75
N TYR A 646 -21.22 -24.93 -1.73
CA TYR A 646 -20.20 -23.89 -1.84
C TYR A 646 -19.13 -24.23 -2.88
N LYS A 647 -18.55 -25.44 -2.82
CA LYS A 647 -17.57 -25.94 -3.81
C LYS A 647 -18.15 -26.02 -5.22
N PHE A 648 -19.45 -26.28 -5.36
CA PHE A 648 -20.11 -26.25 -6.67
C PHE A 648 -20.12 -24.84 -7.27
N VAL A 649 -20.39 -23.82 -6.46
CA VAL A 649 -20.41 -22.40 -6.87
C VAL A 649 -19.01 -21.81 -7.02
N GLU A 650 -17.99 -22.42 -6.41
CA GLU A 650 -16.60 -22.01 -6.53
C GLU A 650 -16.08 -22.13 -7.97
N VAL A 651 -15.42 -21.07 -8.44
CA VAL A 651 -14.80 -20.98 -9.76
C VAL A 651 -13.29 -20.91 -9.59
N ASP A 652 -12.59 -21.91 -10.14
CA ASP A 652 -11.14 -21.91 -10.24
C ASP A 652 -10.72 -21.21 -11.55
N PHE A 653 -10.04 -20.06 -11.42
CA PHE A 653 -9.54 -19.29 -12.57
C PHE A 653 -8.24 -19.86 -13.16
N SER A 654 -7.51 -20.72 -12.43
CA SER A 654 -6.31 -21.37 -12.95
C SER A 654 -6.65 -22.45 -13.99
N ASN A 655 -7.79 -23.11 -13.81
CA ASN A 655 -8.32 -24.11 -14.74
C ASN A 655 -9.80 -23.82 -15.06
N LEU A 656 -10.02 -22.72 -15.78
CA LEU A 656 -11.36 -22.17 -15.98
C LEU A 656 -12.22 -23.05 -16.90
N ASN A 657 -13.25 -23.68 -16.33
CA ASN A 657 -14.35 -24.25 -17.11
C ASN A 657 -15.34 -23.13 -17.50
N VAL A 658 -15.21 -22.66 -18.75
CA VAL A 658 -15.99 -21.53 -19.29
C VAL A 658 -17.51 -21.75 -19.18
N LEU A 659 -17.99 -22.98 -19.39
CA LEU A 659 -19.41 -23.30 -19.32
C LEU A 659 -19.93 -23.20 -17.87
N LYS A 660 -19.18 -23.75 -16.91
CA LYS A 660 -19.49 -23.66 -15.48
C LYS A 660 -19.54 -22.19 -15.03
N PHE A 661 -18.52 -21.41 -15.41
CA PHE A 661 -18.44 -19.99 -15.10
C PHE A 661 -19.64 -19.21 -15.66
N ALA A 662 -19.95 -19.38 -16.94
CA ALA A 662 -21.08 -18.71 -17.59
C ALA A 662 -22.43 -19.06 -16.95
N LEU A 663 -22.63 -20.34 -16.58
CA LEU A 663 -23.84 -20.80 -15.91
C LEU A 663 -24.00 -20.16 -14.52
N ILE A 664 -22.95 -20.16 -13.70
CA ILE A 664 -22.99 -19.59 -12.35
C ILE A 664 -23.22 -18.08 -12.42
N LEU A 665 -22.56 -17.38 -13.35
CA LEU A 665 -22.77 -15.95 -13.57
C LEU A 665 -24.22 -15.66 -14.02
N LEU A 666 -24.79 -16.49 -14.89
CA LEU A 666 -26.18 -16.35 -15.33
C LEU A 666 -27.15 -16.55 -14.16
N ILE A 667 -26.96 -17.57 -13.34
CA ILE A 667 -27.77 -17.83 -12.13
C ILE A 667 -27.70 -16.64 -11.18
N SER A 668 -26.50 -16.11 -10.94
CA SER A 668 -26.30 -14.90 -10.12
C SER A 668 -27.12 -13.72 -10.65
N LEU A 669 -27.01 -13.41 -11.94
CA LEU A 669 -27.72 -12.28 -12.57
C LEU A 669 -29.24 -12.46 -12.53
N ILE A 670 -29.75 -13.67 -12.76
CA ILE A 670 -31.18 -13.98 -12.68
C ILE A 670 -31.70 -13.74 -11.26
N LEU A 671 -31.00 -14.23 -10.23
CA LEU A 671 -31.40 -14.05 -8.84
C LEU A 671 -31.36 -12.57 -8.43
N ILE A 672 -30.34 -11.82 -8.85
CA ILE A 672 -30.27 -10.37 -8.63
C ILE A 672 -31.49 -9.68 -9.28
N MET A 673 -31.79 -9.97 -10.56
CA MET A 673 -32.94 -9.39 -11.25
C MET A 673 -34.28 -9.74 -10.59
N LEU A 674 -34.44 -10.99 -10.14
CA LEU A 674 -35.64 -11.43 -9.41
C LEU A 674 -35.80 -10.70 -8.08
N GLY A 675 -34.72 -10.60 -7.29
CA GLY A 675 -34.71 -9.88 -6.02
C GLY A 675 -35.09 -8.40 -6.20
N LEU A 676 -34.48 -7.73 -7.19
CA LEU A 676 -34.81 -6.34 -7.55
C LEU A 676 -36.28 -6.19 -7.95
N ARG A 677 -36.82 -7.08 -8.79
CA ARG A 677 -38.24 -7.05 -9.21
C ARG A 677 -39.21 -7.24 -8.04
N VAL A 678 -38.89 -8.14 -7.11
CA VAL A 678 -39.72 -8.35 -5.91
C VAL A 678 -39.72 -7.09 -5.05
N LEU A 679 -38.57 -6.43 -4.89
CA LEU A 679 -38.43 -5.19 -4.12
C LEU A 679 -39.08 -3.97 -4.81
N ASP A 680 -39.11 -3.92 -6.15
CA ASP A 680 -39.61 -2.78 -6.93
C ASP A 680 -41.12 -2.76 -7.17
N ARG A 681 -41.84 -3.88 -7.04
CA ARG A 681 -43.30 -3.89 -7.22
C ARG A 681 -43.94 -2.90 -6.24
N LYS A 682 -44.38 -1.75 -6.75
CA LYS A 682 -45.09 -0.68 -6.02
C LYS A 682 -46.01 -1.32 -4.97
N SER A 683 -45.77 -0.99 -3.71
CA SER A 683 -46.81 -1.11 -2.69
C SER A 683 -48.00 -0.31 -3.20
N LEU A 684 -49.08 -0.99 -3.62
CA LEU A 684 -50.40 -0.40 -3.80
C LEU A 684 -50.81 0.23 -2.48
N ARG A 685 -50.45 1.50 -2.28
CA ARG A 685 -51.04 2.41 -1.31
C ARG A 685 -50.98 3.81 -1.90
N ASN A 686 -52.12 4.18 -2.49
CA ASN A 686 -52.66 5.53 -2.39
C ASN A 686 -52.78 5.93 -0.91
#